data_AF-A0A316TC97-F1
#
_entry.id   AF-A0A316TC97-F1
#
_cell.length_a   1.000
_cell.length_b   1.000
_cell.length_c   1.000
_cell.angle_alpha   90.00
_cell.angle_beta   90.00
_cell.angle_gamma   90.00
#
_symmetry.space_group_name_H-M   'P 1'
#
loop_
_entity.id
_entity.type
_entity.pdbx_description
1 polymer ?
#
loop_
_entity_poly.entity_id
_entity_poly.type
_entity_poly.pdbx_seq_one_letter_code
_entity_poly.pdbx_strand_id
1 'polypeptide(L)'
;MVVEQRLRETRTPGSAEATQQGLGRVGVLGGTGALLLLAASLVVVSGWHLTQGTSAIGAGDLLRWAVGEGTSDAGNILLGSRVPRLAAGIAVGFALGVAGALFQSLARNALASPDTLAVTGGAYLAVTTVAAFGLSVPLWASGLTAFVGGIVAAGVVLGLAGGAGTSTTRLVLAGSAVALALQAATSTLLILFDEETTSLFAWGSGSLSQLGLDAFQQAAPVVVLATAGALLLARRLDLLSIGDDSAAVLGVPVRRTRALGTILAVLLTAASVTLAGPIGFVGLFAPVIVRLLGSLVPALHRHVILIPAAGLMGALVVVLADALLRAFLGADEAISIPTGITTTIAGALVMILLARRGRDSGPAKQPPAARVGLRSRRRFVLVLVLATAAAGGVVLLGLLGGDTWLRTGDIGLWLNDEGNPLIRFALDERAPRVAAAVLGGAALALSGSLVQSTCRNPLAEPGILGITGGAGVGAVVVVTGSVTAAPSNNAVLLGAVIGALVSFLLVYGLAWRHGLDADRLLLIGIATWYGAAALTTFLLVRSNPWDTPRIYTWLSGTTYGRTFDQVQPVAIVLALAIPLAWVVRRELDLLALDEDTPRLVGVGLERVRLLVLVAAALLAATSVAAVGVVGFVGLVAPHMARALVGGRHSRSLPVAVLIGAVLLGAADLVGRTVIAPAQVPAGLVVALIGAPYFVYLLARSRA
;
A
#
# COMPACT_ATOMS: atom_id res chain seq x y z
N MET A 1 -40.34 14.94 48.94
CA MET A 1 -39.69 13.80 49.63
C MET A 1 -39.77 12.46 48.89
N VAL A 2 -40.44 12.33 47.73
CA VAL A 2 -40.39 11.10 46.88
C VAL A 2 -39.68 11.32 45.53
N VAL A 3 -39.28 12.56 45.21
CA VAL A 3 -38.60 12.90 43.94
C VAL A 3 -37.07 12.94 44.07
N GLU A 4 -36.52 13.19 45.28
CA GLU A 4 -35.06 13.19 45.50
C GLU A 4 -34.45 11.78 45.62
N GLN A 5 -35.25 10.74 45.82
CA GLN A 5 -34.75 9.36 45.91
C GLN A 5 -34.53 8.71 44.53
N ARG A 6 -35.21 9.16 43.47
CA ARG A 6 -35.01 8.63 42.10
C ARG A 6 -33.87 9.26 41.33
N LEU A 7 -33.28 10.35 41.82
CA LEU A 7 -32.11 10.98 41.22
C LEU A 7 -30.77 10.43 41.75
N ARG A 8 -30.80 9.46 42.67
CA ARG A 8 -29.59 8.76 43.14
C ARG A 8 -29.32 7.41 42.45
N GLU A 9 -30.22 6.92 41.60
CA GLU A 9 -30.07 5.62 40.91
C GLU A 9 -29.63 5.71 39.45
N THR A 10 -29.49 6.91 38.87
CA THR A 10 -28.81 7.10 37.58
C THR A 10 -27.37 7.52 37.79
N ARG A 11 -26.60 6.71 38.54
CA ARG A 11 -25.15 6.71 38.37
C ARG A 11 -24.85 6.14 37.00
N THR A 12 -24.35 7.01 36.13
CA THR A 12 -23.57 6.67 34.95
C THR A 12 -22.70 5.43 35.21
N PRO A 13 -22.68 4.41 34.33
CA PRO A 13 -21.61 3.43 34.39
C PRO A 13 -20.30 4.18 34.15
N GLY A 14 -19.41 4.12 35.13
CA GLY A 14 -18.21 4.93 35.24
C GLY A 14 -17.41 4.99 33.95
N SER A 15 -17.37 6.19 33.37
CA SER A 15 -16.27 6.62 32.52
C SER A 15 -15.12 7.08 33.44
N ALA A 16 -13.92 6.59 33.14
CA ALA A 16 -12.63 7.20 33.46
C ALA A 16 -11.89 6.94 34.81
N GLU A 17 -12.27 5.99 35.67
CA GLU A 17 -11.46 5.69 36.90
C GLU A 17 -10.98 4.24 37.09
N ALA A 18 -11.23 3.32 36.15
CA ALA A 18 -10.88 1.90 36.33
C ALA A 18 -9.52 1.46 35.77
N THR A 19 -8.49 2.33 35.69
CA THR A 19 -7.19 1.94 35.07
C THR A 19 -5.95 2.33 35.86
N GLN A 20 -6.03 2.42 37.19
CA GLN A 20 -4.83 2.54 38.04
C GLN A 20 -4.91 1.73 39.33
N GLN A 21 -5.24 0.44 39.22
CA GLN A 21 -4.74 -0.52 40.21
C GLN A 21 -3.53 -1.21 39.60
N GLY A 22 -2.38 -1.14 40.29
CA GLY A 22 -1.23 -1.99 39.97
C GLY A 22 -1.73 -3.42 39.82
N LEU A 23 -1.23 -4.18 38.83
CA LEU A 23 -1.70 -5.54 38.58
C LEU A 23 -1.67 -6.30 39.91
N GLY A 24 -2.84 -6.56 40.50
CA GLY A 24 -2.95 -7.60 41.50
C GLY A 24 -2.41 -8.90 40.88
N ARG A 25 -2.02 -9.87 41.72
CA ARG A 25 -1.49 -11.18 41.26
C ARG A 25 -2.30 -11.77 40.10
N VAL A 26 -3.62 -11.58 40.09
CA VAL A 26 -4.56 -12.00 39.04
C VAL A 26 -4.22 -11.45 37.65
N GLY A 27 -3.81 -10.20 37.54
CA GLY A 27 -3.45 -9.59 36.26
C GLY A 27 -2.11 -10.08 35.70
N VAL A 28 -1.12 -10.31 36.58
CA VAL A 28 0.19 -10.89 36.18
C VAL A 28 0.02 -12.36 35.75
N LEU A 29 -0.82 -13.12 36.47
CA LEU A 29 -1.17 -14.49 36.12
C LEU A 29 -1.90 -14.57 34.78
N GLY A 30 -2.86 -13.66 34.53
CA GLY A 30 -3.57 -13.60 33.25
C GLY A 30 -2.65 -13.28 32.05
N GLY A 31 -1.73 -12.33 32.23
CA GLY A 31 -0.75 -11.99 31.19
C GLY A 31 0.25 -13.12 30.90
N THR A 32 0.74 -13.80 31.93
CA THR A 32 1.64 -14.95 31.79
C THR A 32 0.92 -16.14 31.15
N GLY A 33 -0.33 -16.40 31.56
CA GLY A 33 -1.19 -17.41 30.94
C GLY A 33 -1.42 -17.16 29.45
N ALA A 34 -1.67 -15.90 29.05
CA ALA A 34 -1.82 -15.54 27.64
C ALA A 34 -0.55 -15.81 26.83
N LEU A 35 0.64 -15.48 27.35
CA LEU A 35 1.92 -15.78 26.69
C LEU A 35 2.14 -17.29 26.55
N LEU A 36 1.85 -18.07 27.60
CA LEU A 36 1.95 -19.53 27.56
C LEU A 36 0.98 -20.15 26.55
N LEU A 37 -0.26 -19.64 26.46
CA LEU A 37 -1.23 -20.11 25.47
C LEU A 37 -0.79 -19.80 24.04
N LEU A 38 -0.24 -18.61 23.79
CA LEU A 38 0.31 -18.24 22.48
C LEU A 38 1.51 -19.13 22.11
N ALA A 39 2.42 -19.36 23.07
CA ALA A 39 3.56 -20.25 22.88
C ALA A 39 3.11 -21.71 22.63
N ALA A 40 2.14 -22.22 23.40
CA ALA A 40 1.58 -23.56 23.20
C ALA A 40 0.90 -23.70 21.83
N SER A 41 0.11 -22.70 21.42
CA SER A 41 -0.51 -22.64 20.10
C SER A 41 0.54 -22.67 18.99
N LEU A 42 1.62 -21.88 19.15
CA LEU A 42 2.73 -21.86 18.21
C LEU A 42 3.42 -23.23 18.13
N VAL A 43 3.65 -23.91 19.26
CA VAL A 43 4.24 -25.27 19.28
C VAL A 43 3.34 -26.27 18.56
N VAL A 44 2.04 -26.24 18.79
CA VAL A 44 1.07 -27.14 18.11
C VAL A 44 1.08 -26.91 16.59
N VAL A 45 0.99 -25.65 16.16
CA VAL A 45 1.01 -25.30 14.73
C VAL A 45 2.38 -25.61 14.11
N SER A 46 3.47 -25.42 14.85
CA SER A 46 4.83 -25.80 14.40
C SER A 46 4.96 -27.32 14.23
N GLY A 47 4.41 -28.10 15.16
CA GLY A 47 4.34 -29.54 15.04
C GLY A 47 3.59 -29.96 13.77
N TRP A 48 2.42 -29.36 13.51
CA TRP A 48 1.67 -29.59 12.28
C TRP A 48 2.45 -29.18 11.02
N HIS A 49 3.09 -28.02 11.03
CA HIS A 49 3.94 -27.53 9.93
C HIS A 49 5.06 -28.52 9.59
N LEU A 50 5.74 -29.08 10.59
CA LEU A 50 6.81 -30.07 10.39
C LEU A 50 6.32 -31.39 9.81
N THR A 51 5.02 -31.71 9.89
CA THR A 51 4.47 -32.92 9.26
C THR A 51 4.24 -32.76 7.75
N GLN A 52 4.25 -31.53 7.24
CA GLN A 52 3.96 -31.24 5.84
C GLN A 52 5.25 -31.11 5.01
N GLY A 53 5.27 -31.71 3.83
CA GLY A 53 6.38 -31.62 2.90
C GLY A 53 6.11 -32.39 1.61
N THR A 54 6.97 -32.20 0.62
CA THR A 54 6.89 -32.87 -0.70
C THR A 54 7.34 -34.32 -0.64
N SER A 55 8.09 -34.68 0.39
CA SER A 55 8.44 -36.07 0.69
C SER A 55 7.27 -36.83 1.31
N ALA A 56 7.14 -38.12 1.02
CA ALA A 56 6.15 -39.03 1.64
C ALA A 56 6.33 -39.26 3.17
N ILE A 57 7.29 -38.58 3.81
CA ILE A 57 7.59 -38.66 5.25
C ILE A 57 6.49 -37.95 6.06
N GLY A 58 5.74 -38.74 6.81
CA GLY A 58 4.66 -38.28 7.69
C GLY A 58 5.09 -38.12 9.15
N ALA A 59 4.13 -37.80 10.02
CA ALA A 59 4.37 -37.61 11.46
C ALA A 59 4.95 -38.87 12.13
N GLY A 60 4.48 -40.06 11.75
CA GLY A 60 4.95 -41.33 12.32
C GLY A 60 6.42 -41.65 11.97
N ASP A 61 6.89 -41.23 10.81
CA ASP A 61 8.29 -41.43 10.39
C ASP A 61 9.23 -40.49 11.16
N LEU A 62 8.79 -39.24 11.37
CA LEU A 62 9.51 -38.27 12.19
C LEU A 62 9.58 -38.69 13.65
N LEU A 63 8.49 -39.26 14.20
CA LEU A 63 8.47 -39.79 15.56
C LEU A 63 9.38 -41.02 15.70
N ARG A 64 9.35 -41.96 14.74
CA ARG A 64 10.26 -43.10 14.73
C ARG A 64 11.72 -42.65 14.64
N TRP A 65 12.02 -41.67 13.80
CA TRP A 65 13.36 -41.06 13.73
C TRP A 65 13.77 -40.41 15.05
N ALA A 66 12.87 -39.65 15.70
CA ALA A 66 13.15 -38.99 16.98
C ALA A 66 13.44 -39.98 18.13
N VAL A 67 12.87 -41.20 18.06
CA VAL A 67 13.11 -42.29 19.02
C VAL A 67 14.32 -43.17 18.62
N GLY A 68 14.97 -42.88 17.49
CA GLY A 68 16.17 -43.58 17.02
C GLY A 68 15.90 -44.78 16.10
N GLU A 69 14.64 -45.02 15.73
CA GLU A 69 14.19 -46.15 14.88
C GLU A 69 13.89 -45.74 13.43
N GLY A 70 14.09 -44.47 13.06
CA GLY A 70 13.75 -43.94 11.73
C GLY A 70 14.92 -43.94 10.75
N THR A 71 14.60 -43.70 9.47
CA THR A 71 15.58 -43.64 8.39
C THR A 71 16.40 -42.35 8.40
N SER A 72 17.63 -42.39 7.87
CA SER A 72 18.48 -41.19 7.70
C SER A 72 17.81 -40.12 6.83
N ASP A 73 16.98 -40.53 5.87
CA ASP A 73 16.29 -39.63 4.95
C ASP A 73 15.26 -38.74 5.65
N ALA A 74 14.57 -39.28 6.67
CA ALA A 74 13.62 -38.52 7.49
C ALA A 74 14.34 -37.39 8.25
N GLY A 75 15.51 -37.69 8.83
CA GLY A 75 16.36 -36.70 9.49
C GLY A 75 16.90 -35.63 8.54
N ASN A 76 17.40 -36.05 7.36
CA ASN A 76 17.95 -35.14 6.36
C ASN A 76 16.89 -34.16 5.82
N ILE A 77 15.66 -34.61 5.57
CA ILE A 77 14.57 -33.75 5.09
C ILE A 77 14.08 -32.82 6.20
N LEU A 78 13.98 -33.33 7.43
CA LEU A 78 13.58 -32.53 8.59
C LEU A 78 14.58 -31.39 8.84
N LEU A 79 15.86 -31.71 8.97
CA LEU A 79 16.92 -30.74 9.30
C LEU A 79 17.35 -29.89 8.09
N GLY A 80 17.27 -30.43 6.88
CA GLY A 80 17.69 -29.76 5.66
C GLY A 80 16.63 -28.84 5.03
N SER A 81 15.34 -29.06 5.30
CA SER A 81 14.27 -28.26 4.66
C SER A 81 13.16 -27.81 5.60
N ARG A 82 12.61 -28.70 6.44
CA ARG A 82 11.41 -28.38 7.24
C ARG A 82 11.73 -27.46 8.43
N VAL A 83 12.76 -27.78 9.19
CA VAL A 83 13.20 -26.99 10.35
C VAL A 83 13.74 -25.61 9.96
N PRO A 84 14.61 -25.45 8.93
CA PRO A 84 15.02 -24.13 8.45
C PRO A 84 13.84 -23.22 8.08
N ARG A 85 12.86 -23.75 7.34
CA ARG A 85 11.66 -22.99 6.94
C ARG A 85 10.81 -22.57 8.14
N LEU A 86 10.58 -23.50 9.07
CA LEU A 86 9.86 -23.20 10.32
C LEU A 86 10.58 -22.13 11.14
N ALA A 87 11.88 -22.28 11.34
CA ALA A 87 12.70 -21.35 12.12
C ALA A 87 12.69 -19.95 11.50
N ALA A 88 12.80 -19.86 10.16
CA ALA A 88 12.67 -18.61 9.44
C ALA A 88 11.28 -17.98 9.63
N GLY A 89 10.20 -18.77 9.51
CA GLY A 89 8.82 -18.30 9.73
C GLY A 89 8.59 -17.75 11.13
N ILE A 90 9.11 -18.43 12.15
CA ILE A 90 9.04 -17.98 13.55
C ILE A 90 9.82 -16.68 13.73
N ALA A 91 11.08 -16.60 13.27
CA ALA A 91 11.91 -15.41 13.42
C ALA A 91 11.31 -14.19 12.72
N VAL A 92 10.88 -14.36 11.47
CA VAL A 92 10.27 -13.30 10.65
C VAL A 92 8.96 -12.83 11.25
N GLY A 93 8.06 -13.76 11.59
CA GLY A 93 6.77 -13.43 12.20
C GLY A 93 6.94 -12.74 13.55
N PHE A 94 7.87 -13.22 14.38
CA PHE A 94 8.17 -12.60 15.66
C PHE A 94 8.74 -11.19 15.50
N ALA A 95 9.73 -11.01 14.62
CA ALA A 95 10.34 -9.72 14.37
C ALA A 95 9.32 -8.69 13.84
N LEU A 96 8.49 -9.07 12.87
CA LEU A 96 7.44 -8.20 12.33
C LEU A 96 6.36 -7.88 13.37
N GLY A 97 5.96 -8.85 14.18
CA GLY A 97 5.00 -8.64 15.27
C GLY A 97 5.50 -7.61 16.30
N VAL A 98 6.76 -7.73 16.73
CA VAL A 98 7.40 -6.76 17.65
C VAL A 98 7.59 -5.40 16.99
N ALA A 99 8.10 -5.34 15.75
CA ALA A 99 8.27 -4.09 15.01
C ALA A 99 6.93 -3.36 14.82
N GLY A 100 5.87 -4.11 14.52
CA GLY A 100 4.49 -3.62 14.46
C GLY A 100 4.02 -3.02 15.78
N ALA A 101 4.20 -3.74 16.88
CA ALA A 101 3.85 -3.25 18.21
C ALA A 101 4.58 -1.94 18.55
N LEU A 102 5.87 -1.85 18.23
CA LEU A 102 6.66 -0.63 18.40
C LEU A 102 6.09 0.52 17.55
N PHE A 103 5.91 0.34 16.24
CA PHE A 103 5.42 1.41 15.38
C PHE A 103 4.03 1.91 15.77
N GLN A 104 3.11 1.00 16.10
CA GLN A 104 1.77 1.38 16.56
C GLN A 104 1.80 2.19 17.85
N SER A 105 2.74 1.87 18.75
CA SER A 105 2.87 2.55 20.04
C SER A 105 3.54 3.91 19.89
N LEU A 106 4.59 4.00 19.07
CA LEU A 106 5.30 5.25 18.78
C LEU A 106 4.42 6.24 18.00
N ALA A 107 3.67 5.73 17.02
CA ALA A 107 2.74 6.50 16.22
C ALA A 107 1.37 6.67 16.87
N ARG A 108 1.12 6.06 18.04
CA ARG A 108 -0.20 6.04 18.72
C ARG A 108 -1.36 5.78 17.76
N ASN A 109 -1.14 4.84 16.84
CA ASN A 109 -2.07 4.51 15.78
C ASN A 109 -2.01 3.01 15.51
N ALA A 110 -3.11 2.31 15.72
CA ALA A 110 -3.23 0.87 15.49
C ALA A 110 -3.03 0.47 14.02
N LEU A 111 -3.14 1.43 13.09
CA LEU A 111 -2.91 1.20 11.67
C LEU A 111 -1.46 1.49 11.21
N ALA A 112 -0.58 1.92 12.12
CA ALA A 112 0.82 2.10 11.76
C ALA A 112 1.50 0.74 11.58
N SER A 113 2.26 0.61 10.50
CA SER A 113 3.07 -0.57 10.19
C SER A 113 4.48 -0.15 9.74
N PRO A 114 5.47 -1.06 9.73
CA PRO A 114 6.78 -0.78 9.13
C PRO A 114 6.70 -0.24 7.69
N ASP A 115 5.72 -0.72 6.91
CA ASP A 115 5.50 -0.29 5.53
C ASP A 115 5.08 1.19 5.46
N THR A 116 4.34 1.68 6.47
CA THR A 116 3.95 3.09 6.55
C THR A 116 5.11 4.04 6.83
N LEU A 117 6.31 3.57 7.18
CA LEU A 117 7.54 4.39 7.24
C LEU A 117 8.47 4.13 6.06
N ALA A 118 7.99 3.44 5.02
CA ALA A 118 8.77 3.07 3.85
C ALA A 118 10.02 2.22 4.17
N VAL A 119 10.11 1.62 5.36
CA VAL A 119 11.28 0.83 5.80
C VAL A 119 11.45 -0.39 4.91
N THR A 120 10.37 -1.16 4.73
CA THR A 120 10.35 -2.34 3.86
C THR A 120 10.71 -1.97 2.42
N GLY A 121 10.16 -0.86 1.90
CA GLY A 121 10.46 -0.38 0.55
C GLY A 121 11.92 0.07 0.38
N GLY A 122 12.50 0.73 1.39
CA GLY A 122 13.91 1.12 1.39
C GLY A 122 14.86 -0.07 1.47
N ALA A 123 14.52 -1.06 2.30
CA ALA A 123 15.27 -2.30 2.38
C ALA A 123 15.25 -3.06 1.05
N TYR A 124 14.07 -3.17 0.43
CA TYR A 124 13.92 -3.83 -0.87
C TYR A 124 14.68 -3.09 -1.97
N LEU A 125 14.50 -1.77 -2.09
CA LEU A 125 15.22 -0.97 -3.08
C LEU A 125 16.74 -1.13 -2.95
N ALA A 126 17.28 -1.12 -1.73
CA ALA A 126 18.72 -1.27 -1.52
C ALA A 126 19.24 -2.63 -2.00
N VAL A 127 18.52 -3.73 -1.68
CA VAL A 127 18.88 -5.07 -2.17
C VAL A 127 18.74 -5.16 -3.69
N THR A 128 17.66 -4.62 -4.26
CA THR A 128 17.46 -4.58 -5.71
C THR A 128 18.52 -3.76 -6.43
N THR A 129 18.97 -2.66 -5.84
CA THR A 129 20.05 -1.83 -6.41
C THR A 129 21.35 -2.63 -6.48
N VAL A 130 21.72 -3.33 -5.41
CA VAL A 130 22.93 -4.17 -5.38
C VAL A 130 22.86 -5.27 -6.44
N ALA A 131 21.72 -5.95 -6.55
CA ALA A 131 21.53 -6.99 -7.56
C ALA A 131 21.54 -6.44 -9.00
N ALA A 132 20.83 -5.34 -9.27
CA ALA A 132 20.71 -4.72 -10.59
C ALA A 132 22.07 -4.31 -11.18
N PHE A 133 23.04 -3.93 -10.33
CA PHE A 133 24.40 -3.61 -10.77
C PHE A 133 25.37 -4.81 -10.74
N GLY A 134 24.86 -6.04 -10.58
CA GLY A 134 25.65 -7.27 -10.60
C GLY A 134 26.61 -7.41 -9.41
N LEU A 135 26.36 -6.71 -8.30
CA LEU A 135 27.23 -6.73 -7.13
C LEU A 135 26.92 -7.96 -6.26
N SER A 136 27.82 -8.94 -6.25
CA SER A 136 27.70 -10.10 -5.36
C SER A 136 28.10 -9.75 -3.93
N VAL A 137 27.13 -9.73 -3.01
CA VAL A 137 27.37 -9.48 -1.58
C VAL A 137 27.14 -10.74 -0.75
N PRO A 138 27.99 -11.05 0.25
CA PRO A 138 27.72 -12.10 1.23
C PRO A 138 26.38 -11.88 1.97
N LEU A 139 25.77 -12.95 2.50
CA LEU A 139 24.47 -12.88 3.19
C LEU A 139 24.43 -11.88 4.36
N TRP A 140 25.50 -11.77 5.14
CA TRP A 140 25.57 -10.78 6.23
C TRP A 140 25.58 -9.34 5.69
N ALA A 141 26.20 -9.13 4.52
CA ALA A 141 26.27 -7.83 3.87
C ALA A 141 24.97 -7.47 3.14
N SER A 142 24.20 -8.46 2.65
CA SER A 142 22.84 -8.21 2.15
C SER A 142 21.90 -7.76 3.27
N GLY A 143 22.06 -8.33 4.47
CA GLY A 143 21.32 -7.89 5.66
C GLY A 143 21.65 -6.47 6.10
N LEU A 144 22.94 -6.10 6.07
CA LEU A 144 23.36 -4.73 6.31
C LEU A 144 22.83 -3.77 5.24
N THR A 145 22.84 -4.18 3.97
CA THR A 145 22.30 -3.40 2.85
C THR A 145 20.82 -3.11 3.04
N ALA A 146 20.02 -4.13 3.36
CA ALA A 146 18.60 -4.00 3.66
C ALA A 146 18.37 -3.06 4.86
N PHE A 147 19.17 -3.19 5.93
CA PHE A 147 19.08 -2.34 7.11
C PHE A 147 19.40 -0.87 6.81
N VAL A 148 20.48 -0.60 6.07
CA VAL A 148 20.88 0.76 5.67
C VAL A 148 19.79 1.37 4.79
N GLY A 149 19.28 0.64 3.79
CA GLY A 149 18.17 1.09 2.95
C GLY A 149 16.92 1.45 3.76
N GLY A 150 16.56 0.59 4.72
CA GLY A 150 15.43 0.82 5.63
C GLY A 150 15.61 2.05 6.54
N ILE A 151 16.82 2.27 7.09
CA ILE A 151 17.13 3.45 7.90
C ILE A 151 17.08 4.72 7.06
N VAL A 152 17.66 4.71 5.85
CA VAL A 152 17.66 5.87 4.95
C VAL A 152 16.23 6.25 4.61
N ALA A 153 15.39 5.27 4.23
CA ALA A 153 13.98 5.52 3.95
C ALA A 153 13.21 6.09 5.16
N ALA A 154 13.36 5.48 6.35
CA ALA A 154 12.74 5.99 7.57
C ALA A 154 13.22 7.41 7.93
N GLY A 155 14.52 7.69 7.74
CA GLY A 155 15.13 9.00 7.95
C GLY A 155 14.53 10.06 7.02
N VAL A 156 14.36 9.73 5.74
CA VAL A 156 13.70 10.61 4.75
C VAL A 156 12.24 10.87 5.17
N VAL A 157 11.49 9.84 5.53
CA VAL A 157 10.09 9.97 5.99
C VAL A 157 10.00 10.86 7.23
N LEU A 158 10.84 10.63 8.23
CA LEU A 158 10.86 11.43 9.46
C LEU A 158 11.27 12.88 9.20
N GLY A 159 12.29 13.10 8.35
CA GLY A 159 12.73 14.45 7.96
C GLY A 159 11.62 15.24 7.27
N LEU A 160 10.94 14.60 6.32
CA LEU A 160 9.82 15.18 5.58
C LEU A 160 8.58 15.42 6.44
N ALA A 161 8.29 14.55 7.41
CA ALA A 161 7.17 14.72 8.32
C ALA A 161 7.35 15.91 9.29
N GLY A 162 8.58 16.41 9.48
CA GLY A 162 8.96 17.49 10.40
C GLY A 162 9.68 17.01 11.68
N GLY A 163 10.23 15.80 11.66
CA GLY A 163 10.96 15.15 12.75
C GLY A 163 10.11 14.19 13.59
N ALA A 164 10.75 13.53 14.56
CA ALA A 164 10.10 12.50 15.40
C ALA A 164 8.96 13.03 16.30
N GLY A 165 8.73 14.34 16.38
CA GLY A 165 7.70 14.98 17.20
C GLY A 165 6.35 15.22 16.50
N THR A 166 6.19 14.83 15.24
CA THR A 166 5.11 15.33 14.37
C THR A 166 3.79 14.61 14.54
N SER A 167 2.72 15.19 13.98
CA SER A 167 1.41 14.54 13.94
C SER A 167 1.46 13.24 13.13
N THR A 168 0.72 12.25 13.62
CA THR A 168 0.67 10.88 13.11
C THR A 168 0.19 10.83 11.66
N THR A 169 -0.77 11.69 11.29
CA THR A 169 -1.26 11.85 9.92
C THR A 169 -0.16 12.29 8.94
N ARG A 170 0.71 13.24 9.33
CA ARG A 170 1.82 13.68 8.48
C ARG A 170 2.85 12.59 8.27
N LEU A 171 3.11 11.83 9.32
CA LEU A 171 4.06 10.71 9.26
C LEU A 171 3.58 9.62 8.31
N VAL A 172 2.31 9.23 8.41
CA VAL A 172 1.69 8.24 7.50
C VAL A 172 1.69 8.74 6.06
N LEU A 173 1.48 10.05 5.85
CA LEU A 173 1.49 10.66 4.52
C LEU A 173 2.85 10.75 3.86
N ALA A 174 3.84 11.25 4.61
CA ALA A 174 5.22 11.27 4.14
C ALA A 174 5.68 9.83 3.86
N GLY A 175 5.33 8.92 4.76
CA GLY A 175 5.62 7.50 4.67
C GLY A 175 5.05 6.81 3.44
N SER A 176 3.74 6.91 3.19
CA SER A 176 3.11 6.29 2.03
C SER A 176 3.64 6.84 0.71
N ALA A 177 3.86 8.15 0.62
CA ALA A 177 4.43 8.77 -0.58
C ALA A 177 5.89 8.35 -0.82
N VAL A 178 6.74 8.31 0.22
CA VAL A 178 8.11 7.80 0.08
C VAL A 178 8.08 6.31 -0.30
N ALA A 179 7.21 5.50 0.31
CA ALA A 179 7.07 4.09 -0.03
C ALA A 179 6.69 3.90 -1.51
N LEU A 180 5.78 4.71 -2.05
CA LEU A 180 5.43 4.70 -3.47
C LEU A 180 6.60 5.10 -4.38
N ALA A 181 7.38 6.12 -4.00
CA ALA A 181 8.58 6.52 -4.74
C ALA A 181 9.63 5.41 -4.77
N LEU A 182 9.90 4.78 -3.61
CA LEU A 182 10.85 3.68 -3.50
C LEU A 182 10.37 2.45 -4.29
N GLN A 183 9.07 2.14 -4.22
CA GLN A 183 8.48 1.07 -5.03
C GLN A 183 8.63 1.36 -6.54
N ALA A 184 8.42 2.61 -6.97
CA ALA A 184 8.58 2.98 -8.37
C ALA A 184 10.05 2.89 -8.83
N ALA A 185 10.99 3.25 -7.96
CA ALA A 185 12.42 3.06 -8.20
C ALA A 185 12.77 1.58 -8.34
N THR A 186 12.27 0.74 -7.42
CA THR A 186 12.47 -0.72 -7.46
C THR A 186 11.90 -1.31 -8.75
N SER A 187 10.65 -0.99 -9.10
CA SER A 187 10.02 -1.46 -10.34
C SER A 187 10.77 -0.99 -11.59
N THR A 188 11.36 0.21 -11.57
CA THR A 188 12.19 0.69 -12.69
C THR A 188 13.45 -0.18 -12.83
N LEU A 189 14.13 -0.50 -11.73
CA LEU A 189 15.30 -1.38 -11.76
C LEU A 189 14.93 -2.80 -12.23
N LEU A 190 13.80 -3.34 -11.75
CA LEU A 190 13.33 -4.67 -12.16
C LEU A 190 13.00 -4.76 -13.67
N ILE A 191 12.58 -3.64 -14.27
CA ILE A 191 12.26 -3.58 -15.70
C ILE A 191 13.51 -3.34 -16.56
N LEU A 192 14.46 -2.54 -16.07
CA LEU A 192 15.67 -2.19 -16.83
C LEU A 192 16.79 -3.24 -16.75
N PHE A 193 16.83 -4.01 -15.66
CA PHE A 193 17.84 -5.04 -15.37
C PHE A 193 17.13 -6.37 -15.11
N ASP A 194 16.27 -6.81 -16.03
CA ASP A 194 15.40 -7.96 -15.87
C ASP A 194 16.20 -9.27 -15.70
N GLU A 195 17.29 -9.44 -16.44
CA GLU A 195 18.21 -10.57 -16.31
C GLU A 195 18.83 -10.66 -14.90
N GLU A 196 19.40 -9.56 -14.38
CA GLU A 196 20.04 -9.52 -13.06
C GLU A 196 19.03 -9.62 -11.91
N THR A 197 17.78 -9.20 -12.12
CA THR A 197 16.78 -9.08 -11.07
C THR A 197 15.65 -10.10 -11.13
N THR A 198 15.71 -11.08 -12.04
CA THR A 198 14.68 -12.11 -12.22
C THR A 198 14.31 -12.81 -10.90
N SER A 199 15.31 -13.19 -10.08
CA SER A 199 15.07 -13.86 -8.79
C SER A 199 14.46 -12.95 -7.73
N LEU A 200 14.66 -11.63 -7.85
CA LEU A 200 14.15 -10.65 -6.91
C LEU A 200 12.65 -10.42 -7.04
N PHE A 201 12.07 -10.73 -8.20
CA PHE A 201 10.63 -10.59 -8.37
C PHE A 201 9.86 -11.46 -7.35
N ALA A 202 10.14 -12.76 -7.30
CA ALA A 202 9.50 -13.65 -6.33
C ALA A 202 9.92 -13.31 -4.89
N TRP A 203 11.19 -12.94 -4.68
CA TRP A 203 11.69 -12.51 -3.37
C TRP A 203 10.96 -11.28 -2.81
N GLY A 204 10.60 -10.32 -3.68
CA GLY A 204 9.86 -9.10 -3.33
C GLY A 204 8.47 -9.35 -2.74
N SER A 205 7.95 -10.57 -2.85
CA SER A 205 6.67 -11.00 -2.26
C SER A 205 6.79 -11.86 -1.00
N GLY A 206 8.02 -12.10 -0.56
CA GLY A 206 8.35 -12.76 0.69
C GLY A 206 8.22 -14.30 0.65
N SER A 207 9.34 -15.03 0.71
CA SER A 207 9.35 -16.49 0.71
C SER A 207 10.20 -17.08 1.85
N LEU A 208 9.64 -18.08 2.54
CA LEU A 208 10.33 -18.91 3.51
C LEU A 208 11.06 -20.12 2.88
N SER A 209 11.13 -20.23 1.56
CA SER A 209 11.76 -21.36 0.85
C SER A 209 13.29 -21.37 0.87
N GLN A 210 13.92 -20.79 1.89
CA GLN A 210 15.39 -20.70 1.98
C GLN A 210 16.03 -22.00 2.49
N LEU A 211 17.26 -22.25 2.01
CA LEU A 211 17.90 -23.58 1.98
C LEU A 211 18.75 -23.94 3.22
N GLY A 212 18.70 -23.20 4.34
CA GLY A 212 19.55 -23.53 5.50
C GLY A 212 19.26 -22.79 6.81
N LEU A 213 19.79 -23.34 7.92
CA LEU A 213 19.68 -22.76 9.26
C LEU A 213 20.61 -21.56 9.48
N ASP A 214 21.63 -21.38 8.65
CA ASP A 214 22.65 -20.34 8.82
C ASP A 214 22.03 -18.94 8.80
N ALA A 215 21.08 -18.70 7.89
CA ALA A 215 20.38 -17.43 7.80
C ALA A 215 19.57 -17.13 9.08
N PHE A 216 18.91 -18.14 9.64
CA PHE A 216 18.22 -18.03 10.93
C PHE A 216 19.20 -17.77 12.07
N GLN A 217 20.32 -18.49 12.13
CA GLN A 217 21.34 -18.32 13.16
C GLN A 217 21.98 -16.93 13.13
N GLN A 218 22.10 -16.31 11.95
CA GLN A 218 22.59 -14.94 11.80
C GLN A 218 21.54 -13.91 12.20
N ALA A 219 20.26 -14.14 11.89
CA ALA A 219 19.17 -13.21 12.19
C ALA A 219 18.69 -13.27 13.66
N ALA A 220 18.69 -14.45 14.28
CA ALA A 220 18.14 -14.65 15.62
C ALA A 220 18.77 -13.77 16.72
N PRO A 221 20.11 -13.60 16.80
CA PRO A 221 20.72 -12.68 17.77
C PRO A 221 20.24 -11.25 17.61
N VAL A 222 20.09 -10.79 16.36
CA VAL A 222 19.59 -9.44 16.05
C VAL A 222 18.15 -9.26 16.55
N VAL A 223 17.27 -10.24 16.28
CA VAL A 223 15.87 -10.22 16.72
C VAL A 223 15.76 -10.23 18.25
N VAL A 224 16.54 -11.08 18.91
CA VAL A 224 16.56 -11.19 20.38
C VAL A 224 17.07 -9.90 21.03
N LEU A 225 18.22 -9.38 20.57
CA LEU A 225 18.81 -8.14 21.11
C LEU A 225 17.90 -6.93 20.87
N ALA A 226 17.31 -6.81 19.68
CA ALA A 226 16.39 -5.72 19.38
C ALA A 226 15.10 -5.79 20.21
N THR A 227 14.58 -7.00 20.45
CA THR A 227 13.41 -7.21 21.31
C THR A 227 13.73 -6.96 22.79
N ALA A 228 14.92 -7.35 23.25
CA ALA A 228 15.40 -6.98 24.58
C ALA A 228 15.49 -5.45 24.73
N GLY A 229 16.05 -4.75 23.73
CA GLY A 229 16.03 -3.28 23.66
C GLY A 229 14.62 -2.69 23.69
N ALA A 230 13.67 -3.30 22.99
CA ALA A 230 12.26 -2.89 22.99
C ALA A 230 11.61 -3.05 24.38
N LEU A 231 11.91 -4.15 25.08
CA LEU A 231 11.44 -4.41 26.44
C LEU A 231 12.02 -3.40 27.44
N LEU A 232 13.26 -2.95 27.27
CA LEU A 232 13.84 -1.88 28.08
C LEU A 232 13.10 -0.54 27.89
N LEU A 233 12.51 -0.32 26.71
CA LEU A 233 11.68 0.85 26.42
C LEU A 233 10.21 0.69 26.88
N ALA A 234 9.76 -0.51 27.27
CA ALA A 234 8.34 -0.80 27.53
C ALA A 234 7.68 0.20 28.51
N ARG A 235 8.32 0.49 29.64
CA ARG A 235 7.81 1.49 30.61
C ARG A 235 7.67 2.89 30.00
N ARG A 236 8.61 3.29 29.14
CA ARG A 236 8.55 4.59 28.46
C ARG A 236 7.44 4.62 27.41
N LEU A 237 7.18 3.50 26.74
CA LEU A 237 6.10 3.35 25.76
C LEU A 237 4.71 3.35 26.44
N ASP A 238 4.58 2.72 27.60
CA ASP A 238 3.36 2.79 28.43
C ASP A 238 3.01 4.24 28.76
N LEU A 239 4.00 5.03 29.21
CA LEU A 239 3.79 6.46 29.52
C LEU A 239 3.48 7.29 28.26
N LEU A 240 4.16 6.99 27.14
CA LEU A 240 3.93 7.68 25.86
C LEU A 240 2.50 7.46 25.33
N SER A 241 1.86 6.34 25.67
CA SER A 241 0.48 6.05 25.25
C SER A 241 -0.55 7.04 25.83
N ILE A 242 -0.25 7.68 26.97
CA ILE A 242 -1.14 8.61 27.67
C ILE A 242 -1.13 10.00 27.00
N GLY A 243 -0.02 10.38 26.36
CA GLY A 243 0.16 11.70 25.78
C GLY A 243 1.62 12.12 25.74
N ASP A 244 2.01 12.89 24.73
CA ASP A 244 3.40 13.35 24.58
C ASP A 244 3.78 14.32 25.70
N ASP A 245 2.89 15.26 26.02
CA ASP A 245 3.09 16.24 27.09
C ASP A 245 3.09 15.57 28.47
N SER A 246 2.13 14.67 28.71
CA SER A 246 2.07 13.88 29.95
C SER A 246 3.31 13.02 30.14
N ALA A 247 3.79 12.35 29.10
CA ALA A 247 5.01 11.55 29.16
C ALA A 247 6.26 12.42 29.40
N ALA A 248 6.33 13.60 28.77
CA ALA A 248 7.43 14.54 28.96
C ALA A 248 7.51 15.06 30.40
N VAL A 249 6.36 15.40 31.02
CA VAL A 249 6.27 15.81 32.44
C VAL A 249 6.72 14.68 33.38
N LEU A 250 6.43 13.43 33.03
CA LEU A 250 6.89 12.25 33.77
C LEU A 250 8.38 11.89 33.51
N GLY A 251 9.13 12.77 32.84
CA GLY A 251 10.57 12.62 32.62
C GLY A 251 10.96 11.72 31.45
N VAL A 252 10.02 11.31 30.60
CA VAL A 252 10.33 10.50 29.42
C VAL A 252 10.91 11.40 28.31
N PRO A 253 12.12 11.13 27.80
CA PRO A 253 12.67 11.89 26.68
C PRO A 253 12.00 11.47 25.36
N VAL A 254 10.81 12.00 25.08
CA VAL A 254 9.91 11.61 23.97
C VAL A 254 10.66 11.45 22.64
N ARG A 255 11.46 12.44 22.26
CA ARG A 255 12.22 12.42 20.99
C ARG A 255 13.22 11.26 20.92
N ARG A 256 13.99 11.02 22.00
CA ARG A 256 14.97 9.93 22.06
C ARG A 256 14.29 8.57 22.11
N THR A 257 13.20 8.44 22.88
CA THR A 257 12.41 7.21 22.97
C THR A 257 11.83 6.84 21.60
N ARG A 258 11.31 7.81 20.84
CA ARG A 258 10.84 7.58 19.48
C ARG A 258 11.96 7.20 18.53
N ALA A 259 13.08 7.92 18.54
CA ALA A 259 14.21 7.60 17.69
C ALA A 259 14.75 6.18 17.94
N LEU A 260 14.98 5.82 19.21
CA LEU A 260 15.45 4.47 19.58
C LEU A 260 14.42 3.41 19.23
N GLY A 261 13.14 3.64 19.53
CA GLY A 261 12.08 2.71 19.17
C GLY A 261 11.97 2.50 17.66
N THR A 262 12.12 3.56 16.85
CA THR A 262 12.16 3.47 15.39
C THR A 262 13.37 2.68 14.90
N ILE A 263 14.57 2.92 15.45
CA ILE A 263 15.78 2.17 15.06
C ILE A 263 15.61 0.68 15.37
N LEU A 264 15.09 0.33 16.55
CA LEU A 264 14.83 -1.06 16.93
C LEU A 264 13.79 -1.72 16.03
N ALA A 265 12.71 -1.00 15.70
CA ALA A 265 11.69 -1.50 14.79
C ALA A 265 12.24 -1.67 13.36
N VAL A 266 13.04 -0.73 12.86
CA VAL A 266 13.74 -0.84 11.56
C VAL A 266 14.69 -2.03 11.54
N LEU A 267 15.45 -2.24 12.63
CA LEU A 267 16.37 -3.38 12.75
C LEU A 267 15.62 -4.72 12.68
N LEU A 268 14.50 -4.84 13.39
CA LEU A 268 13.63 -6.02 13.34
C LEU A 268 13.01 -6.22 11.95
N THR A 269 12.52 -5.15 11.31
CA THR A 269 11.99 -5.22 9.94
C THR A 269 13.07 -5.61 8.93
N ALA A 270 14.27 -5.04 9.03
CA ALA A 270 15.38 -5.38 8.14
C ALA A 270 15.85 -6.83 8.33
N ALA A 271 15.94 -7.31 9.56
CA ALA A 271 16.26 -8.72 9.84
C ALA A 271 15.22 -9.66 9.22
N SER A 272 13.94 -9.31 9.31
CA SER A 272 12.84 -10.03 8.65
C SER A 272 12.95 -10.01 7.12
N VAL A 273 13.13 -8.82 6.53
CA VAL A 273 13.29 -8.66 5.06
C VAL A 273 14.51 -9.41 4.54
N THR A 274 15.60 -9.45 5.30
CA THR A 274 16.80 -10.20 4.91
C THR A 274 16.53 -11.71 4.88
N LEU A 275 15.81 -12.22 5.90
CA LEU A 275 15.59 -13.64 6.07
C LEU A 275 14.52 -14.21 5.13
N ALA A 276 13.52 -13.42 4.76
CA ALA A 276 12.40 -13.93 3.98
C ALA A 276 11.91 -12.99 2.87
N GLY A 277 12.49 -11.81 2.70
CA GLY A 277 11.94 -10.77 1.84
C GLY A 277 10.78 -10.00 2.51
N PRO A 278 10.18 -9.03 1.79
CA PRO A 278 9.02 -8.29 2.29
C PRO A 278 7.81 -9.19 2.58
N ILE A 279 7.41 -9.33 3.85
CA ILE A 279 6.16 -10.00 4.23
C ILE A 279 5.14 -8.97 4.72
N GLY A 280 4.07 -8.80 3.95
CA GLY A 280 3.00 -7.84 4.23
C GLY A 280 2.11 -8.23 5.42
N PHE A 281 1.48 -7.22 6.02
CA PHE A 281 0.39 -7.31 7.01
C PHE A 281 0.66 -7.93 8.38
N VAL A 282 1.71 -8.74 8.54
CA VAL A 282 2.02 -9.37 9.84
C VAL A 282 2.25 -8.33 10.93
N GLY A 283 3.10 -7.33 10.64
CA GLY A 283 3.37 -6.22 11.57
C GLY A 283 2.18 -5.27 11.78
N LEU A 284 1.15 -5.34 10.95
CA LEU A 284 -0.09 -4.59 11.17
C LEU A 284 -1.03 -5.34 12.12
N PHE A 285 -1.28 -6.63 11.87
CA PHE A 285 -2.34 -7.35 12.59
C PHE A 285 -1.89 -8.06 13.85
N ALA A 286 -0.69 -8.63 13.89
CA ALA A 286 -0.24 -9.36 15.08
C ALA A 286 -0.41 -8.54 16.38
N PRO A 287 0.07 -7.28 16.46
CA PRO A 287 -0.19 -6.44 17.63
C PRO A 287 -1.67 -6.04 17.80
N VAL A 288 -2.43 -5.85 16.71
CA VAL A 288 -3.86 -5.50 16.78
C VAL A 288 -4.67 -6.65 17.36
N ILE A 289 -4.42 -7.89 16.94
CA ILE A 289 -5.08 -9.10 17.48
C ILE A 289 -4.79 -9.20 18.98
N VAL A 290 -3.53 -9.00 19.39
CA VAL A 290 -3.16 -9.02 20.82
C VAL A 290 -3.88 -7.92 21.61
N ARG A 291 -4.01 -6.72 21.06
CA ARG A 291 -4.78 -5.62 21.70
C ARG A 291 -6.27 -5.93 21.78
N LEU A 292 -6.86 -6.56 20.76
CA LEU A 292 -8.25 -7.01 20.79
C LEU A 292 -8.47 -8.07 21.88
N LEU A 293 -7.55 -9.01 22.04
CA LEU A 293 -7.53 -9.98 23.15
C LEU A 293 -7.33 -9.29 24.50
N GLY A 294 -6.79 -8.07 24.52
CA GLY A 294 -6.66 -7.24 25.71
C GLY A 294 -7.98 -6.89 26.39
N SER A 295 -9.11 -7.00 25.67
CA SER A 295 -10.46 -6.92 26.26
C SER A 295 -10.77 -8.08 27.22
N LEU A 296 -10.20 -9.26 26.96
CA LEU A 296 -10.31 -10.45 27.80
C LEU A 296 -9.19 -10.49 28.85
N VAL A 297 -7.98 -10.08 28.48
CA VAL A 297 -6.80 -10.09 29.34
C VAL A 297 -6.18 -8.68 29.38
N PRO A 298 -6.61 -7.81 30.32
CA PRO A 298 -6.16 -6.42 30.38
C PRO A 298 -4.64 -6.24 30.47
N ALA A 299 -3.92 -7.23 31.00
CA ALA A 299 -2.46 -7.24 31.08
C ALA A 299 -1.77 -7.12 29.71
N LEU A 300 -2.42 -7.54 28.62
CA LEU A 300 -1.91 -7.42 27.24
C LEU A 300 -1.75 -5.96 26.78
N HIS A 301 -2.35 -4.98 27.47
CA HIS A 301 -2.15 -3.56 27.15
C HIS A 301 -0.80 -3.03 27.63
N ARG A 302 -0.14 -3.69 28.59
CA ARG A 302 1.17 -3.27 29.08
C ARG A 302 2.25 -3.67 28.09
N HIS A 303 3.13 -2.75 27.72
CA HIS A 303 4.12 -2.99 26.68
C HIS A 303 5.07 -4.16 26.99
N VAL A 304 5.34 -4.43 28.27
CA VAL A 304 6.17 -5.57 28.72
C VAL A 304 5.59 -6.92 28.27
N ILE A 305 4.26 -7.04 28.20
CA ILE A 305 3.56 -8.28 27.80
C ILE A 305 3.13 -8.18 26.33
N LEU A 306 2.69 -6.99 25.89
CA LEU A 306 2.30 -6.73 24.52
C LEU A 306 3.41 -7.04 23.52
N ILE A 307 4.65 -6.62 23.80
CA ILE A 307 5.80 -6.81 22.90
C ILE A 307 6.03 -8.30 22.60
N PRO A 308 6.26 -9.18 23.60
CA PRO A 308 6.45 -10.60 23.35
C PRO A 308 5.18 -11.29 22.85
N ALA A 309 3.99 -10.88 23.30
CA ALA A 309 2.74 -11.44 22.80
C ALA A 309 2.52 -11.11 21.30
N ALA A 310 2.84 -9.88 20.88
CA ALA A 310 2.77 -9.47 19.48
C ALA A 310 3.78 -10.24 18.62
N GLY A 311 5.00 -10.48 19.14
CA GLY A 311 5.97 -11.36 18.50
C GLY A 311 5.44 -12.80 18.34
N LEU A 312 4.97 -13.42 19.41
CA LEU A 312 4.42 -14.79 19.36
C LEU A 312 3.22 -14.90 18.43
N MET A 313 2.32 -13.92 18.45
CA MET A 313 1.17 -13.85 17.53
C MET A 313 1.65 -13.68 16.08
N GLY A 314 2.66 -12.87 15.83
CA GLY A 314 3.24 -12.71 14.50
C GLY A 314 3.86 -14.00 13.97
N ALA A 315 4.62 -14.71 14.81
CA ALA A 315 5.15 -16.05 14.49
C ALA A 315 4.02 -17.03 14.18
N LEU A 316 2.98 -17.07 15.02
CA LEU A 316 1.82 -17.92 14.82
C LEU A 316 1.12 -17.64 13.48
N VAL A 317 0.88 -16.37 13.16
CA VAL A 317 0.23 -15.97 11.89
C VAL A 317 1.04 -16.41 10.68
N VAL A 318 2.37 -16.22 10.70
CA VAL A 318 3.24 -16.59 9.57
C VAL A 318 3.30 -18.10 9.39
N VAL A 319 3.57 -18.85 10.47
CA VAL A 319 3.68 -20.32 10.39
C VAL A 319 2.32 -20.95 10.04
N LEU A 320 1.23 -20.44 10.59
CA LEU A 320 -0.12 -20.91 10.27
C LEU A 320 -0.48 -20.62 8.80
N ALA A 321 -0.14 -19.44 8.28
CA ALA A 321 -0.38 -19.12 6.87
C ALA A 321 0.40 -20.06 5.93
N ASP A 322 1.67 -20.34 6.23
CA ASP A 322 2.48 -21.27 5.44
C ASP A 322 1.96 -22.72 5.53
N ALA A 323 1.55 -23.17 6.72
CA ALA A 323 0.98 -24.51 6.93
C ALA A 323 -0.40 -24.67 6.25
N LEU A 324 -1.25 -23.65 6.28
CA LEU A 324 -2.54 -23.67 5.59
C LEU A 324 -2.37 -23.70 4.08
N LEU A 325 -1.45 -22.90 3.52
CA LEU A 325 -1.15 -22.88 2.09
C LEU A 325 -0.81 -24.29 1.57
N ARG A 326 0.10 -24.96 2.27
CA ARG A 326 0.53 -26.34 1.98
C ARG A 326 -0.57 -27.37 2.14
N ALA A 327 -1.43 -27.21 3.15
CA ALA A 327 -2.56 -28.10 3.37
C ALA A 327 -3.62 -27.99 2.26
N PHE A 328 -3.86 -26.79 1.71
CA PHE A 328 -4.89 -26.56 0.70
C PHE A 328 -4.43 -26.86 -0.74
N LEU A 329 -3.20 -26.49 -1.10
CA LEU A 329 -2.69 -26.64 -2.47
C LEU A 329 -1.81 -27.88 -2.68
N GLY A 330 -1.48 -28.60 -1.59
CA GLY A 330 -0.48 -29.65 -1.61
C GLY A 330 0.93 -29.09 -1.46
N ALA A 331 1.85 -29.92 -0.96
CA ALA A 331 3.20 -29.47 -0.63
C ALA A 331 4.03 -29.10 -1.87
N ASP A 332 3.82 -29.77 -3.01
CA ASP A 332 4.57 -29.52 -4.24
C ASP A 332 4.21 -28.15 -4.86
N GLU A 333 2.91 -27.85 -4.98
CA GLU A 333 2.47 -26.54 -5.47
C GLU A 333 2.78 -25.42 -4.48
N ALA A 334 2.77 -25.69 -3.16
CA ALA A 334 3.02 -24.67 -2.15
C ALA A 334 4.49 -24.23 -2.03
N ILE A 335 5.46 -24.99 -2.58
CA ILE A 335 6.87 -24.54 -2.61
C ILE A 335 7.06 -23.36 -3.54
N SER A 336 6.36 -23.34 -4.68
CA SER A 336 6.51 -22.28 -5.67
C SER A 336 5.83 -20.98 -5.24
N ILE A 337 4.92 -21.01 -4.25
CA ILE A 337 4.13 -19.86 -3.83
C ILE A 337 4.81 -19.15 -2.63
N PRO A 338 5.23 -17.89 -2.79
CA PRO A 338 5.73 -17.06 -1.70
C PRO A 338 4.72 -16.94 -0.56
N THR A 339 5.18 -17.18 0.67
CA THR A 339 4.37 -17.13 1.89
C THR A 339 3.76 -15.76 2.16
N GLY A 340 4.43 -14.68 1.73
CA GLY A 340 3.93 -13.33 1.91
C GLY A 340 2.65 -13.04 1.11
N ILE A 341 2.40 -13.79 0.05
CA ILE A 341 1.12 -13.73 -0.69
C ILE A 341 -0.02 -14.23 0.19
N THR A 342 0.16 -15.38 0.85
CA THR A 342 -0.86 -15.96 1.73
C THR A 342 -1.14 -15.10 2.95
N THR A 343 -0.10 -14.56 3.60
CA THR A 343 -0.28 -13.66 4.76
C THR A 343 -0.98 -12.36 4.34
N THR A 344 -0.71 -11.85 3.14
CA THR A 344 -1.35 -10.65 2.61
C THR A 344 -2.83 -10.88 2.29
N ILE A 345 -3.18 -12.00 1.65
CA ILE A 345 -4.58 -12.36 1.37
C ILE A 345 -5.36 -12.56 2.68
N ALA A 346 -4.83 -13.35 3.61
CA ALA A 346 -5.45 -13.55 4.92
C ALA A 346 -5.62 -12.23 5.67
N GLY A 347 -4.58 -11.38 5.62
CA GLY A 347 -4.59 -10.05 6.19
C GLY A 347 -5.67 -9.13 5.60
N ALA A 348 -5.79 -9.09 4.27
CA ALA A 348 -6.82 -8.33 3.57
C ALA A 348 -8.23 -8.76 3.99
N LEU A 349 -8.49 -10.07 4.08
CA LEU A 349 -9.78 -10.60 4.52
C LEU A 349 -10.12 -10.21 5.96
N VAL A 350 -9.13 -10.31 6.87
CA VAL A 350 -9.29 -9.88 8.26
C VAL A 350 -9.55 -8.37 8.35
N MET A 351 -8.86 -7.55 7.56
CA MET A 351 -9.10 -6.10 7.52
C MET A 351 -10.52 -5.76 7.07
N ILE A 352 -11.03 -6.43 6.03
CA ILE A 352 -12.41 -6.25 5.56
C ILE A 352 -13.39 -6.64 6.66
N LEU A 353 -13.15 -7.77 7.34
CA LEU A 353 -14.00 -8.24 8.44
C LEU A 353 -14.01 -7.25 9.62
N LEU A 354 -12.83 -6.75 10.02
CA LEU A 354 -12.69 -5.77 11.08
C LEU A 354 -13.34 -4.44 10.71
N ALA A 355 -13.17 -3.96 9.47
CA ALA A 355 -13.80 -2.74 8.97
C ALA A 355 -15.34 -2.86 8.97
N ARG A 356 -15.88 -4.05 8.68
CA ARG A 356 -17.33 -4.30 8.73
C ARG A 356 -17.87 -4.46 10.15
N ARG A 357 -17.08 -4.98 11.09
CA ARG A 357 -17.47 -5.21 12.50
C ARG A 357 -17.19 -4.01 13.41
N GLY A 358 -16.27 -3.14 13.03
CA GLY A 358 -15.96 -1.91 13.74
C GLY A 358 -17.23 -1.07 13.92
N ARG A 359 -17.45 -0.60 15.14
CA ARG A 359 -18.41 0.49 15.36
C ARG A 359 -17.83 1.73 14.69
N ASP A 360 -18.68 2.49 14.00
CA ASP A 360 -18.30 3.75 13.38
C ASP A 360 -17.45 4.51 14.38
N SER A 361 -16.22 4.84 13.97
CA SER A 361 -15.34 5.62 14.82
C SER A 361 -16.06 6.94 14.99
N GLY A 362 -16.65 7.15 16.18
CA GLY A 362 -17.38 8.38 16.49
C GLY A 362 -16.56 9.58 16.04
N PRO A 363 -17.21 10.68 15.59
CA PRO A 363 -16.71 11.63 14.61
C PRO A 363 -15.19 11.73 14.68
N ALA A 364 -14.51 11.03 13.78
CA ALA A 364 -13.06 11.08 13.69
C ALA A 364 -12.68 12.55 13.74
N LYS A 365 -11.80 12.93 14.68
CA LYS A 365 -11.21 14.28 14.77
C LYS A 365 -10.96 14.72 13.34
N GLN A 366 -11.74 15.70 12.86
CA GLN A 366 -11.70 16.16 11.48
C GLN A 366 -10.23 16.22 11.07
N PRO A 367 -9.78 15.46 10.06
CA PRO A 367 -8.43 15.66 9.56
C PRO A 367 -8.33 17.16 9.28
N PRO A 368 -7.29 17.87 9.78
CA PRO A 368 -7.23 19.31 9.68
C PRO A 368 -7.43 19.66 8.22
N ALA A 369 -8.62 20.14 7.88
CA ALA A 369 -8.94 20.51 6.53
C ALA A 369 -7.92 21.59 6.22
N ALA A 370 -7.04 21.35 5.25
CA ALA A 370 -6.18 22.39 4.74
C ALA A 370 -7.12 23.56 4.44
N ARG A 371 -7.01 24.65 5.20
CA ARG A 371 -7.90 25.80 5.06
C ARG A 371 -7.59 26.41 3.70
N VAL A 372 -8.25 25.93 2.65
CA VAL A 372 -8.05 26.43 1.31
C VAL A 372 -8.84 27.72 1.21
N GLY A 373 -8.17 28.84 1.51
CA GLY A 373 -8.76 30.16 1.39
C GLY A 373 -9.31 30.43 -0.01
N LEU A 374 -10.34 31.27 -0.08
CA LEU A 374 -10.89 31.74 -1.35
C LEU A 374 -9.79 32.49 -2.11
N ARG A 375 -9.45 32.00 -3.31
CA ARG A 375 -8.51 32.68 -4.22
C ARG A 375 -9.26 33.66 -5.13
N SER A 376 -8.57 34.71 -5.57
CA SER A 376 -9.14 35.73 -6.46
C SER A 376 -9.50 35.16 -7.84
N ARG A 377 -10.49 35.76 -8.52
CA ARG A 377 -10.87 35.37 -9.88
C ARG A 377 -9.71 35.54 -10.87
N ARG A 378 -8.89 36.58 -10.72
CA ARG A 378 -7.69 36.81 -11.55
C ARG A 378 -6.70 35.66 -11.45
N ARG A 379 -6.41 35.17 -10.23
CA ARG A 379 -5.53 34.02 -10.02
C ARG A 379 -6.09 32.74 -10.65
N PHE A 380 -7.39 32.52 -10.54
CA PHE A 380 -8.04 31.39 -11.21
C PHE A 380 -7.85 31.43 -12.73
N VAL A 381 -8.16 32.57 -13.37
CA VAL A 381 -8.01 32.73 -14.82
C VAL A 381 -6.54 32.57 -15.24
N LEU A 382 -5.60 33.16 -14.50
CA LEU A 382 -4.17 33.00 -14.77
C LEU A 382 -3.73 31.53 -14.69
N VAL A 383 -4.09 30.82 -13.62
CA VAL A 383 -3.74 29.40 -13.46
C VAL A 383 -4.40 28.55 -14.55
N LEU A 384 -5.64 28.85 -14.92
CA LEU A 384 -6.34 28.15 -15.99
C LEU A 384 -5.60 28.34 -17.33
N VAL A 385 -5.27 29.58 -17.71
CA VAL A 385 -4.53 29.88 -18.94
C VAL A 385 -3.17 29.20 -18.95
N LEU A 386 -2.42 29.28 -17.84
CA LEU A 386 -1.12 28.62 -17.72
C LEU A 386 -1.23 27.09 -17.80
N ALA A 387 -2.24 26.49 -17.17
CA ALA A 387 -2.46 25.05 -17.23
C ALA A 387 -2.88 24.60 -18.64
N THR A 388 -3.71 25.37 -19.34
CA THR A 388 -4.08 25.10 -20.74
C THR A 388 -2.87 25.25 -21.66
N ALA A 389 -2.06 26.29 -21.50
CA ALA A 389 -0.82 26.48 -22.26
C ALA A 389 0.18 25.35 -21.99
N ALA A 390 0.34 24.94 -20.74
CA ALA A 390 1.18 23.81 -20.36
C ALA A 390 0.67 22.49 -20.97
N ALA A 391 -0.64 22.24 -20.97
CA ALA A 391 -1.22 21.06 -21.59
C ALA A 391 -0.97 21.05 -23.11
N GLY A 392 -1.16 22.18 -23.79
CA GLY A 392 -0.82 22.33 -25.21
C GLY A 392 0.67 22.14 -25.48
N GLY A 393 1.54 22.68 -24.61
CA GLY A 393 2.98 22.49 -24.69
C GLY A 393 3.41 21.03 -24.52
N VAL A 394 2.79 20.31 -23.59
CA VAL A 394 3.02 18.87 -23.39
C VAL A 394 2.56 18.06 -24.59
N VAL A 395 1.42 18.39 -25.21
CA VAL A 395 0.99 17.74 -26.46
C VAL A 395 1.98 18.00 -27.58
N LEU A 396 2.39 19.26 -27.77
CA LEU A 396 3.33 19.64 -28.82
C LEU A 396 4.69 18.95 -28.63
N LEU A 397 5.31 19.09 -27.47
CA LEU A 397 6.57 18.42 -27.14
C LEU A 397 6.40 16.89 -27.15
N GLY A 398 5.21 16.40 -26.81
CA GLY A 398 4.75 15.03 -26.95
C GLY A 398 4.81 14.51 -28.38
N LEU A 399 4.49 15.32 -29.38
CA LEU A 399 4.61 14.90 -30.78
C LEU A 399 6.06 15.02 -31.27
N LEU A 400 6.78 16.05 -30.82
CA LEU A 400 8.14 16.34 -31.29
C LEU A 400 9.23 15.45 -30.67
N GLY A 401 9.13 15.14 -29.38
CA GLY A 401 10.14 14.39 -28.63
C GLY A 401 10.03 12.87 -28.79
N GLY A 402 11.16 12.18 -28.68
CA GLY A 402 11.30 10.72 -28.77
C GLY A 402 12.76 10.37 -29.08
N ASP A 403 13.01 9.18 -29.63
CA ASP A 403 14.36 8.76 -30.06
C ASP A 403 14.98 9.74 -31.06
N THR A 404 14.13 10.36 -31.88
CA THR A 404 14.49 11.46 -32.77
C THR A 404 13.60 12.67 -32.51
N TRP A 405 14.20 13.86 -32.48
CA TRP A 405 13.47 15.11 -32.35
C TRP A 405 12.93 15.55 -33.72
N LEU A 406 11.61 15.69 -33.80
CA LEU A 406 10.92 16.23 -34.98
C LEU A 406 10.79 17.75 -34.89
N ARG A 407 10.48 18.39 -36.02
CA ARG A 407 10.21 19.83 -36.11
C ARG A 407 8.71 20.09 -36.18
N THR A 408 8.30 21.30 -35.83
CA THR A 408 6.88 21.70 -35.89
C THR A 408 6.30 21.62 -37.30
N GLY A 409 7.10 21.87 -38.33
CA GLY A 409 6.69 21.70 -39.74
C GLY A 409 6.32 20.25 -40.10
N ASP A 410 6.97 19.28 -39.46
CA ASP A 410 6.73 17.85 -39.71
C ASP A 410 5.33 17.42 -39.27
N ILE A 411 4.80 18.05 -38.22
CA ILE A 411 3.41 17.84 -37.76
C ILE A 411 2.43 18.35 -38.82
N GLY A 412 2.70 19.51 -39.42
CA GLY A 412 1.86 20.07 -40.48
C GLY A 412 1.81 19.16 -41.71
N LEU A 413 2.97 18.65 -42.13
CA LEU A 413 3.07 17.71 -43.25
C LEU A 413 2.36 16.38 -42.95
N TRP A 414 2.46 15.87 -41.72
CA TRP A 414 1.73 14.67 -41.28
C TRP A 414 0.22 14.86 -41.30
N LEU A 415 -0.29 16.01 -40.81
CA LEU A 415 -1.73 16.31 -40.84
C LEU A 415 -2.29 16.39 -42.26
N ASN A 416 -1.47 16.78 -43.24
CA ASN A 416 -1.84 16.84 -44.65
C ASN A 416 -1.58 15.54 -45.41
N ASP A 417 -1.07 14.50 -44.75
CA ASP A 417 -0.64 13.23 -45.35
C ASP A 417 0.53 13.35 -46.36
N GLU A 418 1.29 14.44 -46.30
CA GLU A 418 2.39 14.80 -47.22
C GLU A 418 3.80 14.57 -46.61
N GLY A 419 3.88 14.01 -45.39
CA GLY A 419 5.13 13.79 -44.67
C GLY A 419 5.97 12.62 -45.22
N ASN A 420 7.28 12.66 -44.99
CA ASN A 420 8.17 11.52 -45.23
C ASN A 420 7.65 10.26 -44.49
N PRO A 421 7.66 9.06 -45.09
CA PRO A 421 7.16 7.84 -44.45
C PRO A 421 7.70 7.55 -43.04
N LEU A 422 8.98 7.86 -42.77
CA LEU A 422 9.58 7.68 -41.44
C LEU A 422 9.00 8.66 -40.41
N ILE A 423 8.77 9.91 -40.82
CA ILE A 423 8.17 10.95 -39.97
C ILE A 423 6.70 10.61 -39.70
N ARG A 424 5.98 10.15 -40.73
CA ARG A 424 4.59 9.70 -40.63
C ARG A 424 4.47 8.53 -39.66
N PHE A 425 5.30 7.50 -39.81
CA PHE A 425 5.33 6.37 -38.89
C PHE A 425 5.58 6.81 -37.44
N ALA A 426 6.59 7.69 -37.22
CA ALA A 426 6.89 8.20 -35.89
C ALA A 426 5.71 8.97 -35.27
N LEU A 427 4.98 9.79 -36.05
CA LEU A 427 3.83 10.53 -35.57
C LEU A 427 2.58 9.64 -35.40
N ASP A 428 2.39 8.63 -36.24
CA ASP A 428 1.32 7.62 -36.11
C ASP A 428 1.47 6.80 -34.83
N GLU A 429 2.70 6.55 -34.36
CA GLU A 429 2.95 5.93 -33.05
C GLU A 429 2.85 6.93 -31.88
N ARG A 430 3.36 8.16 -32.05
CA ARG A 430 3.40 9.17 -30.97
C ARG A 430 2.04 9.78 -30.68
N ALA A 431 1.22 10.04 -31.68
CA ALA A 431 -0.04 10.76 -31.50
C ALA A 431 -1.05 10.00 -30.60
N PRO A 432 -1.32 8.69 -30.81
CA PRO A 432 -2.17 7.93 -29.90
C PRO A 432 -1.56 7.81 -28.50
N ARG A 433 -0.24 7.65 -28.40
CA ARG A 433 0.49 7.58 -27.13
C ARG A 433 0.34 8.86 -26.30
N VAL A 434 0.54 10.03 -26.92
CA VAL A 434 0.38 11.34 -26.28
C VAL A 434 -1.08 11.56 -25.90
N ALA A 435 -2.02 11.19 -26.77
CA ALA A 435 -3.44 11.27 -26.47
C ALA A 435 -3.82 10.39 -25.26
N ALA A 436 -3.29 9.16 -25.19
CA ALA A 436 -3.49 8.27 -24.05
C ALA A 436 -2.99 8.89 -22.74
N ALA A 437 -1.77 9.46 -22.74
CA ALA A 437 -1.17 10.08 -21.57
C ALA A 437 -1.97 11.30 -21.09
N VAL A 438 -2.34 12.19 -22.01
CA VAL A 438 -3.06 13.44 -21.70
C VAL A 438 -4.49 13.16 -21.25
N LEU A 439 -5.24 12.33 -21.99
CA LEU A 439 -6.63 12.00 -21.66
C LEU A 439 -6.74 11.09 -20.43
N GLY A 440 -5.84 10.13 -20.28
CA GLY A 440 -5.74 9.30 -19.08
C GLY A 440 -5.41 10.13 -17.84
N GLY A 441 -4.45 11.05 -17.94
CA GLY A 441 -4.10 11.95 -16.85
C GLY A 441 -5.27 12.86 -16.44
N ALA A 442 -5.99 13.40 -17.42
CA ALA A 442 -7.22 14.16 -17.20
C ALA A 442 -8.31 13.33 -16.51
N ALA A 443 -8.55 12.10 -16.98
CA ALA A 443 -9.56 11.19 -16.42
C ALA A 443 -9.22 10.76 -14.99
N LEU A 444 -7.97 10.41 -14.70
CA LEU A 444 -7.52 10.07 -13.34
C LEU A 444 -7.64 11.27 -12.39
N ALA A 445 -7.31 12.48 -12.84
CA ALA A 445 -7.45 13.68 -12.03
C ALA A 445 -8.91 14.06 -11.76
N LEU A 446 -9.81 13.88 -12.73
CA LEU A 446 -11.24 14.07 -12.52
C LEU A 446 -11.79 13.00 -11.56
N SER A 447 -11.48 11.74 -11.80
CA SER A 447 -11.87 10.62 -10.92
C SER A 447 -11.38 10.85 -9.49
N GLY A 448 -10.11 11.24 -9.31
CA GLY A 448 -9.55 11.59 -8.02
C GLY A 448 -10.24 12.77 -7.34
N SER A 449 -10.58 13.82 -8.11
CA SER A 449 -11.37 14.95 -7.58
C SER A 449 -12.72 14.48 -7.03
N LEU A 450 -13.43 13.63 -7.77
CA LEU A 450 -14.73 13.09 -7.38
C LEU A 450 -14.62 12.21 -6.12
N VAL A 451 -13.65 11.30 -6.08
CA VAL A 451 -13.41 10.40 -4.94
C VAL A 451 -13.04 11.18 -3.68
N GLN A 452 -12.14 12.16 -3.78
CA GLN A 452 -11.72 12.98 -2.62
C GLN A 452 -12.87 13.76 -2.01
N SER A 453 -13.76 14.30 -2.85
CA SER A 453 -14.90 15.08 -2.39
C SER A 453 -15.98 14.21 -1.78
N THR A 454 -16.24 13.03 -2.34
CA THR A 454 -17.18 12.07 -1.75
C THR A 454 -16.67 11.47 -0.45
N CYS A 455 -15.39 11.10 -0.37
CA CYS A 455 -14.79 10.50 0.82
C CYS A 455 -14.41 11.54 1.89
N ARG A 456 -14.43 12.84 1.56
CA ARG A 456 -13.94 13.94 2.42
C ARG A 456 -12.52 13.71 2.91
N ASN A 457 -11.71 13.07 2.08
CA ASN A 457 -10.35 12.73 2.41
C ASN A 457 -9.46 13.20 1.25
N PRO A 458 -8.57 14.18 1.46
CA PRO A 458 -7.70 14.71 0.40
C PRO A 458 -6.68 13.68 -0.11
N LEU A 459 -6.59 12.52 0.56
CA LEU A 459 -5.71 11.41 0.25
C LEU A 459 -6.44 10.28 -0.45
N ALA A 460 -7.75 10.39 -0.58
CA ALA A 460 -8.50 9.43 -1.36
C ALA A 460 -8.06 9.54 -2.82
N GLU A 461 -7.85 8.39 -3.44
CA GLU A 461 -7.57 8.27 -4.85
C GLU A 461 -8.42 7.14 -5.41
N PRO A 462 -8.64 7.06 -6.73
CA PRO A 462 -9.50 6.04 -7.32
C PRO A 462 -9.05 4.60 -7.01
N GLY A 463 -7.75 4.39 -6.75
CA GLY A 463 -7.20 3.10 -6.32
C GLY A 463 -7.79 2.57 -5.00
N ILE A 464 -8.22 3.46 -4.10
CA ILE A 464 -8.93 3.07 -2.86
C ILE A 464 -10.28 2.42 -3.16
N LEU A 465 -10.89 2.67 -4.31
CA LEU A 465 -12.11 1.97 -4.69
C LEU A 465 -11.86 0.54 -5.19
N GLY A 466 -10.62 0.03 -5.08
CA GLY A 466 -10.22 -1.29 -5.57
C GLY A 466 -10.06 -1.37 -7.09
N ILE A 467 -10.41 -0.30 -7.83
CA ILE A 467 -10.40 -0.25 -9.30
C ILE A 467 -9.04 -0.65 -9.87
N THR A 468 -7.99 0.00 -9.39
CA THR A 468 -6.64 -0.20 -9.91
C THR A 468 -6.13 -1.62 -9.62
N GLY A 469 -6.42 -2.17 -8.44
CA GLY A 469 -6.04 -3.54 -8.07
C GLY A 469 -6.82 -4.58 -8.87
N GLY A 470 -8.14 -4.38 -9.00
CA GLY A 470 -9.01 -5.22 -9.82
C GLY A 470 -8.61 -5.23 -11.30
N ALA A 471 -8.22 -4.08 -11.85
CA ALA A 471 -7.69 -4.00 -13.20
C ALA A 471 -6.39 -4.78 -13.38
N GLY A 472 -5.48 -4.70 -12.40
CA GLY A 472 -4.27 -5.52 -12.35
C GLY A 472 -4.57 -7.01 -12.40
N VAL A 473 -5.45 -7.48 -11.53
CA VAL A 473 -5.89 -8.89 -11.50
C VAL A 473 -6.51 -9.29 -12.84
N GLY A 474 -7.46 -8.50 -13.36
CA GLY A 474 -8.15 -8.81 -14.61
C GLY A 474 -7.23 -8.87 -15.83
N ALA A 475 -6.25 -7.97 -15.92
CA ALA A 475 -5.23 -8.02 -16.96
C ALA A 475 -4.35 -9.27 -16.84
N VAL A 476 -3.86 -9.57 -15.63
CA VAL A 476 -2.98 -10.72 -15.39
C VAL A 476 -3.69 -12.04 -15.69
N VAL A 477 -4.95 -12.21 -15.26
CA VAL A 477 -5.78 -13.38 -15.57
C VAL A 477 -5.83 -13.67 -17.08
N VAL A 478 -5.95 -12.63 -17.91
CA VAL A 478 -5.96 -12.77 -19.37
C VAL A 478 -4.58 -13.11 -19.92
N VAL A 479 -3.52 -12.41 -19.47
CA VAL A 479 -2.16 -12.63 -19.97
C VAL A 479 -1.65 -14.02 -19.60
N THR A 480 -1.92 -14.51 -18.39
CA THR A 480 -1.43 -15.81 -17.93
C THR A 480 -2.24 -17.00 -18.49
N GLY A 481 -3.06 -16.78 -19.53
CA GLY A 481 -3.69 -17.85 -20.31
C GLY A 481 -4.84 -18.58 -19.61
N SER A 482 -5.31 -18.11 -18.45
CA SER A 482 -6.40 -18.80 -17.71
C SER A 482 -7.75 -18.76 -18.43
N VAL A 483 -7.88 -17.94 -19.48
CA VAL A 483 -9.14 -17.74 -20.24
C VAL A 483 -8.94 -17.85 -21.76
N THR A 484 -7.79 -17.47 -22.32
CA THR A 484 -7.55 -17.46 -23.78
C THR A 484 -6.15 -17.94 -24.15
N ALA A 485 -6.04 -18.85 -25.14
CA ALA A 485 -4.77 -19.43 -25.58
C ALA A 485 -3.82 -18.43 -26.30
N ALA A 486 -4.34 -17.32 -26.81
CA ALA A 486 -3.57 -16.23 -27.41
C ALA A 486 -4.18 -14.87 -27.00
N PRO A 487 -3.76 -14.28 -25.86
CA PRO A 487 -4.35 -13.05 -25.37
C PRO A 487 -4.00 -11.86 -26.28
N SER A 488 -5.00 -11.36 -27.01
CA SER A 488 -4.88 -10.11 -27.77
C SER A 488 -4.81 -8.92 -26.82
N ASN A 489 -4.22 -7.79 -27.25
CA ASN A 489 -4.16 -6.58 -26.42
C ASN A 489 -5.55 -6.13 -25.96
N ASN A 490 -6.56 -6.25 -26.84
CA ASN A 490 -7.95 -5.92 -26.54
C ASN A 490 -8.53 -6.83 -25.45
N ALA A 491 -8.17 -8.11 -25.41
CA ALA A 491 -8.60 -9.01 -24.35
C ALA A 491 -8.04 -8.58 -22.99
N VAL A 492 -6.77 -8.18 -22.93
CA VAL A 492 -6.14 -7.67 -21.69
C VAL A 492 -6.84 -6.40 -21.21
N LEU A 493 -7.16 -5.48 -22.12
CA LEU A 493 -7.90 -4.25 -21.81
C LEU A 493 -9.31 -4.54 -21.28
N LEU A 494 -10.04 -5.46 -21.91
CA LEU A 494 -11.36 -5.88 -21.43
C LEU A 494 -11.29 -6.55 -20.06
N GLY A 495 -10.32 -7.45 -19.86
CA GLY A 495 -10.06 -8.09 -18.58
C GLY A 495 -9.78 -7.06 -17.49
N ALA A 496 -8.95 -6.06 -17.77
CA ALA A 496 -8.67 -4.96 -16.85
C ALA A 496 -9.92 -4.15 -16.49
N VAL A 497 -10.75 -3.77 -17.47
CA VAL A 497 -11.99 -3.02 -17.21
C VAL A 497 -12.98 -3.83 -16.39
N ILE A 498 -13.18 -5.10 -16.73
CA ILE A 498 -14.08 -5.99 -15.97
C ILE A 498 -13.57 -6.17 -14.54
N GLY A 499 -12.29 -6.47 -14.37
CA GLY A 499 -11.67 -6.62 -13.05
C GLY A 499 -11.78 -5.35 -12.19
N ALA A 500 -11.57 -4.17 -12.79
CA ALA A 500 -11.79 -2.88 -12.14
C ALA A 500 -13.21 -2.71 -11.63
N LEU A 501 -14.21 -2.95 -12.49
CA LEU A 501 -15.63 -2.76 -12.15
C LEU A 501 -16.11 -3.79 -11.12
N VAL A 502 -15.69 -5.05 -11.23
CA VAL A 502 -15.98 -6.08 -10.23
C VAL A 502 -15.39 -5.69 -8.88
N SER A 503 -14.14 -5.24 -8.84
CA SER A 503 -13.52 -4.81 -7.58
C SER A 503 -14.20 -3.57 -7.00
N PHE A 504 -14.62 -2.61 -7.82
CA PHE A 504 -15.40 -1.46 -7.38
C PHE A 504 -16.72 -1.89 -6.72
N LEU A 505 -17.47 -2.78 -7.37
CA LEU A 505 -18.74 -3.30 -6.85
C LEU A 505 -18.55 -4.05 -5.54
N LEU A 506 -17.47 -4.84 -5.42
CA LEU A 506 -17.12 -5.53 -4.17
C LEU A 506 -16.81 -4.54 -3.04
N VAL A 507 -15.94 -3.56 -3.27
CA VAL A 507 -15.57 -2.56 -2.26
C VAL A 507 -16.78 -1.75 -1.84
N TYR A 508 -17.55 -1.24 -2.80
CA TYR A 508 -18.75 -0.46 -2.53
C TYR A 508 -19.81 -1.27 -1.77
N GLY A 509 -20.09 -2.50 -2.22
CA GLY A 509 -21.06 -3.38 -1.61
C GLY A 509 -20.69 -3.80 -0.18
N LEU A 510 -19.39 -4.04 0.09
CA LEU A 510 -18.91 -4.38 1.42
C LEU A 510 -18.88 -3.18 2.37
N ALA A 511 -18.66 -1.98 1.85
CA ALA A 511 -18.66 -0.74 2.62
C ALA A 511 -20.08 -0.27 3.00
N TRP A 512 -21.06 -0.60 2.16
CA TRP A 512 -22.44 -0.23 2.38
C TRP A 512 -23.07 -0.96 3.58
N ARG A 513 -23.37 -0.23 4.65
CA ARG A 513 -24.16 -0.74 5.79
C ARG A 513 -24.82 0.44 6.51
N HIS A 514 -26.14 0.57 6.31
CA HIS A 514 -26.97 1.70 6.79
C HIS A 514 -26.52 3.08 6.27
N GLY A 515 -25.85 3.11 5.12
CA GLY A 515 -25.20 4.29 4.56
C GLY A 515 -23.74 4.00 4.18
N LEU A 516 -23.10 4.97 3.53
CA LEU A 516 -21.70 4.91 3.16
C LEU A 516 -20.86 5.71 4.16
N ASP A 517 -20.01 5.00 4.90
CA ASP A 517 -18.99 5.57 5.78
C ASP A 517 -17.65 5.66 5.02
N ALA A 518 -17.03 6.83 5.02
CA ALA A 518 -15.81 7.09 4.27
C ALA A 518 -14.58 6.37 4.83
N ASP A 519 -14.48 6.22 6.15
CA ASP A 519 -13.39 5.51 6.80
C ASP A 519 -13.50 4.01 6.53
N ARG A 520 -14.72 3.47 6.56
CA ARG A 520 -14.99 2.07 6.19
C ARG A 520 -14.70 1.80 4.71
N LEU A 521 -15.13 2.69 3.82
CA LEU A 521 -14.83 2.59 2.38
C LEU A 521 -13.31 2.58 2.15
N LEU A 522 -12.58 3.47 2.84
CA LEU A 522 -11.12 3.55 2.75
C LEU A 522 -10.44 2.26 3.24
N LEU A 523 -10.83 1.74 4.41
CA LEU A 523 -10.24 0.53 5.00
C LEU A 523 -10.50 -0.71 4.13
N ILE A 524 -11.73 -0.91 3.67
CA ILE A 524 -12.08 -2.01 2.75
C ILE A 524 -11.33 -1.83 1.44
N GLY A 525 -11.26 -0.61 0.93
CA GLY A 525 -10.52 -0.26 -0.26
C GLY A 525 -9.04 -0.64 -0.23
N ILE A 526 -8.33 -0.21 0.82
CA ILE A 526 -6.92 -0.56 1.06
C ILE A 526 -6.77 -2.07 1.18
N ALA A 527 -7.64 -2.74 1.93
CA ALA A 527 -7.61 -4.19 2.07
C ALA A 527 -7.74 -4.90 0.72
N THR A 528 -8.71 -4.48 -0.11
CA THR A 528 -8.93 -5.04 -1.44
C THR A 528 -7.75 -4.75 -2.38
N TRP A 529 -7.13 -3.58 -2.32
CA TRP A 529 -5.93 -3.26 -3.09
C TRP A 529 -4.79 -4.26 -2.81
N TYR A 530 -4.48 -4.47 -1.54
CA TYR A 530 -3.43 -5.41 -1.16
C TYR A 530 -3.78 -6.86 -1.48
N GLY A 531 -5.05 -7.26 -1.28
CA GLY A 531 -5.52 -8.58 -1.68
C GLY A 531 -5.40 -8.81 -3.19
N ALA A 532 -5.73 -7.79 -4.00
CA ALA A 532 -5.57 -7.82 -5.45
C ALA A 532 -4.09 -7.89 -5.87
N ALA A 533 -3.21 -7.09 -5.24
CA ALA A 533 -1.77 -7.15 -5.50
C ALA A 533 -1.17 -8.53 -5.17
N ALA A 534 -1.59 -9.15 -4.06
CA ALA A 534 -1.20 -10.50 -3.69
C ALA A 534 -1.72 -11.54 -4.69
N LEU A 535 -2.97 -11.40 -5.16
CA LEU A 535 -3.53 -12.27 -6.19
C LEU A 535 -2.82 -12.12 -7.54
N THR A 536 -2.50 -10.89 -7.96
CA THR A 536 -1.69 -10.63 -9.15
C THR A 536 -0.32 -11.32 -9.05
N THR A 537 0.34 -11.21 -7.90
CA THR A 537 1.63 -11.87 -7.67
C THR A 537 1.52 -13.39 -7.70
N PHE A 538 0.47 -13.95 -7.08
CA PHE A 538 0.19 -15.39 -7.13
C PHE A 538 0.05 -15.90 -8.57
N LEU A 539 -0.75 -15.21 -9.38
CA LEU A 539 -0.95 -15.56 -10.78
C LEU A 539 0.35 -15.47 -11.58
N LEU A 540 1.15 -14.44 -11.31
CA LEU A 540 2.41 -14.19 -11.99
C LEU A 540 3.45 -15.27 -11.69
N VAL A 541 3.56 -15.69 -10.43
CA VAL A 541 4.45 -16.79 -10.00
C VAL A 541 4.04 -18.14 -10.60
N ARG A 542 2.74 -18.35 -10.86
CA ARG A 542 2.24 -19.54 -11.56
C ARG A 542 2.35 -19.47 -13.07
N SER A 543 2.62 -18.29 -13.62
CA SER A 543 2.69 -18.07 -15.05
C SER A 543 4.10 -18.32 -15.59
N ASN A 544 4.24 -18.27 -16.90
CA ASN A 544 5.54 -18.39 -17.54
C ASN A 544 6.43 -17.21 -17.11
N PRO A 545 7.64 -17.45 -16.55
CA PRO A 545 8.57 -16.38 -16.18
C PRO A 545 8.85 -15.40 -17.34
N TRP A 546 8.82 -15.87 -18.58
CA TRP A 546 9.02 -15.03 -19.77
C TRP A 546 7.93 -13.97 -19.99
N ASP A 547 6.72 -14.15 -19.45
CA ASP A 547 5.64 -13.16 -19.51
C ASP A 547 5.75 -12.09 -18.41
N THR A 548 6.61 -12.31 -17.41
CA THR A 548 6.72 -11.47 -16.22
C THR A 548 7.12 -10.03 -16.51
N PRO A 549 8.18 -9.75 -17.31
CA PRO A 549 8.57 -8.36 -17.62
C PRO A 549 7.47 -7.59 -18.35
N ARG A 550 6.76 -8.24 -19.27
CA ARG A 550 5.63 -7.66 -20.02
C ARG A 550 4.48 -7.29 -19.09
N ILE A 551 4.10 -8.19 -18.18
CA ILE A 551 3.03 -7.94 -17.19
C ILE A 551 3.44 -6.80 -16.25
N TYR A 552 4.68 -6.80 -15.77
CA TYR A 552 5.20 -5.73 -14.91
C TYR A 552 5.21 -4.37 -15.58
N THR A 553 5.65 -4.33 -16.82
CA THR A 553 5.64 -3.13 -17.65
C THR A 553 4.21 -2.59 -17.72
N TRP A 554 3.20 -3.41 -17.98
CA TRP A 554 1.80 -2.97 -17.97
C TRP A 554 1.29 -2.52 -16.58
N LEU A 555 1.60 -3.27 -15.52
CA LEU A 555 1.23 -2.96 -14.13
C LEU A 555 1.91 -1.69 -13.60
N SER A 556 2.99 -1.25 -14.23
CA SER A 556 3.70 -0.03 -13.87
C SER A 556 3.13 1.25 -14.50
N GLY A 557 2.12 1.11 -15.37
CA GLY A 557 1.46 2.21 -16.06
C GLY A 557 2.27 2.70 -17.27
N THR A 558 1.97 2.16 -18.44
CA THR A 558 2.64 2.48 -19.70
C THR A 558 1.69 3.00 -20.77
N THR A 559 2.20 3.93 -21.55
CA THR A 559 1.59 4.50 -22.76
C THR A 559 2.10 3.83 -24.04
N TYR A 560 2.77 2.68 -23.91
CA TYR A 560 3.47 2.01 -25.01
C TYR A 560 2.49 1.35 -25.98
N GLY A 561 2.78 1.44 -27.28
CA GLY A 561 2.06 0.71 -28.34
C GLY A 561 0.56 0.99 -28.39
N ARG A 562 0.13 2.23 -28.10
CA ARG A 562 -1.30 2.59 -28.07
C ARG A 562 -1.81 2.95 -29.46
N THR A 563 -3.08 2.64 -29.69
CA THR A 563 -3.83 3.05 -30.89
C THR A 563 -4.98 3.97 -30.49
N PHE A 564 -5.51 4.76 -31.44
CA PHE A 564 -6.64 5.66 -31.16
C PHE A 564 -7.89 4.92 -30.69
N ASP A 565 -8.14 3.70 -31.19
CA ASP A 565 -9.27 2.85 -30.77
C ASP A 565 -9.22 2.52 -29.27
N GLN A 566 -8.02 2.39 -28.70
CA GLN A 566 -7.83 2.12 -27.28
C GLN A 566 -7.98 3.38 -26.42
N VAL A 567 -7.78 4.57 -27.01
CA VAL A 567 -7.87 5.87 -26.32
C VAL A 567 -9.29 6.44 -26.38
N GLN A 568 -10.05 6.13 -27.43
CA GLN A 568 -11.40 6.63 -27.67
C GLN A 568 -12.37 6.39 -26.48
N PRO A 569 -12.38 5.23 -25.79
CA PRO A 569 -13.24 5.02 -24.63
C PRO A 569 -12.99 6.02 -23.49
N VAL A 570 -11.72 6.38 -23.23
CA VAL A 570 -11.37 7.39 -22.22
C VAL A 570 -11.91 8.76 -22.62
N ALA A 571 -11.75 9.13 -23.89
CA ALA A 571 -12.25 10.39 -24.41
C ALA A 571 -13.78 10.50 -24.26
N ILE A 572 -14.52 9.44 -24.60
CA ILE A 572 -15.98 9.38 -24.49
C ILE A 572 -16.41 9.52 -23.02
N VAL A 573 -15.83 8.72 -22.12
CA VAL A 573 -16.20 8.76 -20.70
C VAL A 573 -15.83 10.12 -20.08
N LEU A 574 -14.69 10.70 -20.44
CA LEU A 574 -14.29 12.03 -20.00
C LEU A 574 -15.25 13.11 -20.50
N ALA A 575 -15.65 13.05 -21.76
CA ALA A 575 -16.61 13.97 -22.37
C ALA A 575 -18.00 13.91 -21.71
N LEU A 576 -18.41 12.74 -21.19
CA LEU A 576 -19.66 12.57 -20.43
C LEU A 576 -19.51 12.99 -18.96
N ALA A 577 -18.38 12.67 -18.34
CA ALA A 577 -18.15 12.91 -16.92
C ALA A 577 -17.88 14.38 -16.58
N ILE A 578 -17.28 15.16 -17.48
CA ILE A 578 -17.04 16.61 -17.26
C ILE A 578 -18.37 17.36 -17.09
N PRO A 579 -19.36 17.25 -18.01
CA PRO A 579 -20.67 17.85 -17.83
C PRO A 579 -21.37 17.37 -16.56
N LEU A 580 -21.31 16.06 -16.26
CA LEU A 580 -21.87 15.50 -15.05
C LEU A 580 -21.28 16.15 -13.79
N ALA A 581 -19.95 16.17 -13.69
CA ALA A 581 -19.22 16.78 -12.58
C ALA A 581 -19.50 18.29 -12.46
N TRP A 582 -19.72 18.96 -13.59
CA TRP A 582 -20.17 20.35 -13.59
C TRP A 582 -21.57 20.48 -13.01
N VAL A 583 -22.55 19.68 -13.45
CA VAL A 583 -23.93 19.72 -12.95
C VAL A 583 -23.96 19.50 -11.43
N VAL A 584 -23.25 18.48 -10.92
CA VAL A 584 -23.25 18.13 -9.49
C VAL A 584 -22.25 18.93 -8.64
N ARG A 585 -21.62 19.99 -9.20
CA ARG A 585 -20.54 20.73 -8.51
C ARG A 585 -20.97 21.37 -7.20
N ARG A 586 -22.25 21.76 -7.06
CA ARG A 586 -22.77 22.39 -5.85
C ARG A 586 -22.96 21.35 -4.75
N GLU A 587 -23.45 20.18 -5.12
CA GLU A 587 -23.59 19.02 -4.26
C GLU A 587 -22.22 18.54 -3.80
N LEU A 588 -21.20 18.56 -4.67
CA LEU A 588 -19.80 18.28 -4.30
C LEU A 588 -19.24 19.33 -3.32
N ASP A 589 -19.52 20.63 -3.51
CA ASP A 589 -19.14 21.69 -2.56
C ASP A 589 -19.81 21.46 -1.19
N LEU A 590 -21.07 21.00 -1.16
CA LEU A 590 -21.81 20.68 0.07
C LEU A 590 -21.27 19.41 0.75
N LEU A 591 -21.01 18.35 -0.02
CA LEU A 591 -20.42 17.09 0.46
C LEU A 591 -19.06 17.29 1.13
N ALA A 592 -18.30 18.29 0.68
CA ALA A 592 -16.99 18.62 1.23
C ALA A 592 -17.05 19.36 2.58
N LEU A 593 -18.20 19.88 3.00
CA LEU A 593 -18.37 20.58 4.29
C LEU A 593 -18.48 19.59 5.46
N ASP A 594 -19.53 18.77 5.48
CA ASP A 594 -19.81 17.78 6.53
C ASP A 594 -20.88 16.75 6.06
N GLU A 595 -21.37 15.89 6.96
CA GLU A 595 -22.38 14.85 6.65
C GLU A 595 -23.82 15.39 6.73
N ASP A 596 -24.06 16.44 7.51
CA ASP A 596 -25.39 16.85 7.94
C ASP A 596 -25.92 18.03 7.11
N THR A 597 -25.07 19.00 6.78
CA THR A 597 -25.35 20.18 5.97
C THR A 597 -26.01 19.82 4.63
N PRO A 598 -25.54 18.84 3.84
CA PRO A 598 -26.23 18.47 2.61
C PRO A 598 -27.64 17.91 2.86
N ARG A 599 -27.85 17.16 3.96
CA ARG A 599 -29.16 16.60 4.32
C ARG A 599 -30.13 17.71 4.72
N LEU A 600 -29.66 18.71 5.46
CA LEU A 600 -30.45 19.87 5.87
C LEU A 600 -31.00 20.68 4.69
N VAL A 601 -30.27 20.72 3.57
CA VAL A 601 -30.69 21.43 2.35
C VAL A 601 -31.34 20.51 1.31
N GLY A 602 -31.71 19.28 1.69
CA GLY A 602 -32.51 18.36 0.86
C GLY A 602 -31.73 17.56 -0.20
N VAL A 603 -30.39 17.49 -0.11
CA VAL A 603 -29.59 16.68 -1.03
C VAL A 603 -29.72 15.20 -0.67
N GLY A 604 -30.16 14.39 -1.65
CA GLY A 604 -30.14 12.93 -1.55
C GLY A 604 -28.72 12.37 -1.59
N LEU A 605 -28.01 12.46 -0.47
CA LEU A 605 -26.59 12.12 -0.32
C LEU A 605 -26.20 10.82 -1.00
N GLU A 606 -26.94 9.76 -0.73
CA GLU A 606 -26.61 8.41 -1.16
C GLU A 606 -26.65 8.28 -2.68
N ARG A 607 -27.63 8.92 -3.34
CA ARG A 607 -27.76 8.91 -4.81
C ARG A 607 -26.64 9.69 -5.47
N VAL A 608 -26.33 10.87 -4.93
CA VAL A 608 -25.23 11.72 -5.45
C VAL A 608 -23.89 11.00 -5.27
N ARG A 609 -23.63 10.42 -4.09
CA ARG A 609 -22.40 9.65 -3.83
C ARG A 609 -22.27 8.48 -4.78
N LEU A 610 -23.33 7.68 -4.96
CA LEU A 610 -23.29 6.55 -5.90
C LEU A 610 -23.01 7.02 -7.33
N LEU A 611 -23.74 8.03 -7.82
CA LEU A 611 -23.56 8.57 -9.17
C LEU A 611 -22.13 9.07 -9.40
N VAL A 612 -21.60 9.83 -8.45
CA VAL A 612 -20.25 10.40 -8.50
C VAL A 612 -19.18 9.31 -8.44
N LEU A 613 -19.35 8.30 -7.57
CA LEU A 613 -18.41 7.18 -7.44
C LEU A 613 -18.44 6.26 -8.66
N VAL A 614 -19.62 6.04 -9.28
CA VAL A 614 -19.72 5.29 -10.54
C VAL A 614 -19.03 6.04 -11.67
N ALA A 615 -19.25 7.37 -11.79
CA ALA A 615 -18.55 8.18 -12.79
C ALA A 615 -17.02 8.16 -12.58
N ALA A 616 -16.58 8.29 -11.33
CA ALA A 616 -15.17 8.16 -10.97
C ALA A 616 -14.62 6.77 -11.31
N ALA A 617 -15.40 5.71 -11.09
CA ALA A 617 -15.02 4.35 -11.39
C ALA A 617 -14.85 4.11 -12.90
N LEU A 618 -15.78 4.61 -13.71
CA LEU A 618 -15.70 4.51 -15.17
C LEU A 618 -14.50 5.29 -15.73
N LEU A 619 -14.24 6.51 -15.23
CA LEU A 619 -13.08 7.30 -15.61
C LEU A 619 -11.76 6.59 -15.28
N ALA A 620 -11.66 6.02 -14.08
CA ALA A 620 -10.46 5.30 -13.67
C ALA A 620 -10.29 3.98 -14.43
N ALA A 621 -11.35 3.19 -14.61
CA ALA A 621 -11.31 1.92 -15.33
C ALA A 621 -10.90 2.11 -16.80
N THR A 622 -11.51 3.09 -17.50
CA THR A 622 -11.12 3.40 -18.88
C THR A 622 -9.71 3.98 -18.97
N SER A 623 -9.30 4.84 -18.04
CA SER A 623 -7.92 5.34 -18.02
C SER A 623 -6.89 4.22 -17.79
N VAL A 624 -7.19 3.26 -16.90
CA VAL A 624 -6.30 2.12 -16.65
C VAL A 624 -6.22 1.22 -17.88
N ALA A 625 -7.29 1.07 -18.65
CA ALA A 625 -7.21 0.41 -19.96
C ALA A 625 -6.23 1.18 -20.89
N ALA A 626 -6.37 2.49 -21.02
CA ALA A 626 -5.55 3.26 -21.94
C ALA A 626 -4.07 3.40 -21.54
N VAL A 627 -3.76 3.50 -20.24
CA VAL A 627 -2.39 3.83 -19.78
C VAL A 627 -1.83 2.82 -18.75
N GLY A 628 -2.55 1.74 -18.47
CA GLY A 628 -2.17 0.79 -17.42
C GLY A 628 -2.39 1.35 -16.01
N VAL A 629 -1.86 0.65 -15.01
CA VAL A 629 -2.02 1.01 -13.60
C VAL A 629 -1.16 2.23 -13.26
N VAL A 630 -1.76 3.42 -13.29
CA VAL A 630 -1.11 4.68 -12.90
C VAL A 630 -1.67 5.16 -11.56
N GLY A 631 -0.82 5.16 -10.54
CA GLY A 631 -1.13 5.75 -9.23
C GLY A 631 -0.85 7.26 -9.19
N PHE A 632 -1.25 7.91 -8.09
CA PHE A 632 -0.77 9.24 -7.69
C PHE A 632 -1.29 10.45 -8.49
N VAL A 633 -1.53 10.34 -9.80
CA VAL A 633 -2.11 11.44 -10.60
C VAL A 633 -3.45 11.89 -10.02
N GLY A 634 -4.32 10.92 -9.69
CA GLY A 634 -5.62 11.17 -9.05
C GLY A 634 -5.53 11.72 -7.64
N LEU A 635 -4.39 11.60 -6.97
CA LEU A 635 -4.17 12.18 -5.65
C LEU A 635 -3.65 13.62 -5.75
N VAL A 636 -2.60 13.84 -6.55
CA VAL A 636 -1.86 15.10 -6.61
C VAL A 636 -2.56 16.18 -7.39
N ALA A 637 -3.05 15.87 -8.59
CA ALA A 637 -3.64 16.88 -9.47
C ALA A 637 -4.80 17.65 -8.80
N PRO A 638 -5.80 16.99 -8.16
CA PRO A 638 -6.86 17.71 -7.46
C PRO A 638 -6.36 18.49 -6.24
N HIS A 639 -5.34 17.98 -5.53
CA HIS A 639 -4.76 18.69 -4.39
C HIS A 639 -4.04 19.97 -4.85
N MET A 640 -3.21 19.88 -5.89
CA MET A 640 -2.54 21.04 -6.50
C MET A 640 -3.56 22.05 -7.02
N ALA A 641 -4.60 21.59 -7.71
CA ALA A 641 -5.67 22.47 -8.20
C ALA A 641 -6.31 23.27 -7.05
N ARG A 642 -6.70 22.60 -5.96
CA ARG A 642 -7.28 23.29 -4.79
C ARG A 642 -6.29 24.28 -4.17
N ALA A 643 -5.02 23.90 -4.00
CA ALA A 643 -4.01 24.80 -3.47
C ALA A 643 -3.81 26.07 -4.32
N LEU A 644 -3.92 25.94 -5.66
CA LEU A 644 -3.71 27.01 -6.62
C LEU A 644 -4.93 27.93 -6.79
N VAL A 645 -6.15 27.38 -6.86
CA VAL A 645 -7.36 28.15 -7.25
C VAL A 645 -8.49 28.17 -6.22
N GLY A 646 -8.34 27.48 -5.09
CA GLY A 646 -9.35 27.42 -4.03
C GLY A 646 -10.11 26.10 -4.00
N GLY A 647 -10.89 25.87 -2.94
CA GLY A 647 -11.65 24.62 -2.74
C GLY A 647 -12.93 24.47 -3.56
N ARG A 648 -13.44 25.54 -4.20
CA ARG A 648 -14.70 25.50 -4.95
C ARG A 648 -14.57 24.60 -6.20
N HIS A 649 -15.44 23.60 -6.32
CA HIS A 649 -15.43 22.63 -7.42
C HIS A 649 -15.56 23.26 -8.80
N SER A 650 -16.32 24.36 -8.92
CA SER A 650 -16.42 25.15 -10.16
C SER A 650 -15.08 25.67 -10.70
N ARG A 651 -14.05 25.77 -9.86
CA ARG A 651 -12.70 26.22 -10.25
C ARG A 651 -11.67 25.09 -10.17
N SER A 652 -11.73 24.27 -9.12
CA SER A 652 -10.76 23.21 -8.91
C SER A 652 -10.91 22.08 -9.93
N LEU A 653 -12.12 21.72 -10.38
CA LEU A 653 -12.32 20.61 -11.32
C LEU A 653 -11.64 20.85 -12.69
N PRO A 654 -11.87 21.98 -13.41
CA PRO A 654 -11.20 22.21 -14.69
C PRO A 654 -9.67 22.27 -14.56
N VAL A 655 -9.18 22.87 -13.48
CA VAL A 655 -7.73 22.98 -13.22
C VAL A 655 -7.13 21.62 -12.86
N ALA A 656 -7.84 20.78 -12.11
CA ALA A 656 -7.40 19.42 -11.78
C ALA A 656 -7.26 18.57 -13.05
N VAL A 657 -8.26 18.63 -13.94
CA VAL A 657 -8.24 17.93 -15.24
C VAL A 657 -7.01 18.34 -16.06
N LEU A 658 -6.73 19.63 -16.19
CA LEU A 658 -5.56 20.13 -16.93
C LEU A 658 -4.24 19.77 -16.26
N ILE A 659 -4.14 19.88 -14.93
CA ILE A 659 -2.94 19.48 -14.19
C ILE A 659 -2.69 17.98 -14.35
N GLY A 660 -3.72 17.14 -14.30
CA GLY A 660 -3.62 15.70 -14.53
C GLY A 660 -3.07 15.37 -15.91
N ALA A 661 -3.62 16.03 -16.94
CA ALA A 661 -3.16 15.91 -18.32
C ALA A 661 -1.69 16.31 -18.48
N VAL A 662 -1.28 17.43 -17.87
CA VAL A 662 0.11 17.90 -17.88
C VAL A 662 1.03 16.93 -17.14
N LEU A 663 0.64 16.46 -15.95
CA LEU A 663 1.47 15.58 -15.13
C LEU A 663 1.78 14.26 -15.85
N LEU A 664 0.76 13.58 -16.36
CA LEU A 664 0.96 12.29 -17.02
C LEU A 664 1.59 12.44 -18.41
N GLY A 665 1.21 13.46 -19.17
CA GLY A 665 1.83 13.72 -20.47
C GLY A 665 3.30 14.16 -20.36
N ALA A 666 3.65 14.98 -19.36
CA ALA A 666 5.05 15.33 -19.10
C ALA A 666 5.85 14.12 -18.60
N ALA A 667 5.25 13.26 -17.77
CA ALA A 667 5.90 12.03 -17.33
C ALA A 667 6.16 11.06 -18.49
N ASP A 668 5.22 10.93 -19.44
CA ASP A 668 5.45 10.17 -20.69
C ASP A 668 6.60 10.76 -21.52
N LEU A 669 6.60 12.09 -21.70
CA LEU A 669 7.66 12.79 -22.43
C LEU A 669 9.04 12.56 -21.80
N VAL A 670 9.14 12.66 -20.47
CA VAL A 670 10.39 12.41 -19.73
C VAL A 670 10.77 10.94 -19.84
N GLY A 671 9.84 10.02 -19.59
CA GLY A 671 10.08 8.58 -19.57
C GLY A 671 10.64 8.03 -20.89
N ARG A 672 10.22 8.60 -22.03
CA ARG A 672 10.69 8.18 -23.36
C ARG A 672 11.93 8.93 -23.87
N THR A 673 12.38 10.00 -23.20
CA THR A 673 13.51 10.82 -23.70
C THR A 673 14.76 10.74 -22.83
N VAL A 674 14.63 10.49 -21.52
CA VAL A 674 15.78 10.55 -20.60
C VAL A 674 16.77 9.40 -20.80
N ILE A 675 16.30 8.21 -21.20
CA ILE A 675 17.14 7.02 -21.37
C ILE A 675 16.98 6.36 -22.76
N ALA A 676 16.62 7.16 -23.76
CA ALA A 676 16.42 6.67 -25.13
C ALA A 676 17.66 5.88 -25.64
N PRO A 677 17.48 4.73 -26.34
CA PRO A 677 16.22 4.18 -26.85
C PRO A 677 15.40 3.36 -25.83
N ALA A 678 15.95 3.10 -24.64
CA ALA A 678 15.18 2.52 -23.54
C ALA A 678 14.15 3.53 -23.02
N GLN A 679 13.11 3.04 -22.34
CA GLN A 679 12.01 3.89 -21.89
C GLN A 679 11.56 3.51 -20.48
N VAL A 680 11.31 4.53 -19.66
CA VAL A 680 10.70 4.35 -18.34
C VAL A 680 9.18 4.53 -18.45
N PRO A 681 8.38 3.58 -17.92
CA PRO A 681 6.93 3.72 -17.84
C PRO A 681 6.49 5.05 -17.21
N ALA A 682 5.52 5.72 -17.86
CA ALA A 682 5.05 7.03 -17.43
C ALA A 682 4.52 7.02 -15.98
N GLY A 683 3.84 5.94 -15.55
CA GLY A 683 3.35 5.79 -14.18
C GLY A 683 4.48 5.79 -13.13
N LEU A 684 5.61 5.15 -13.43
CA LEU A 684 6.79 5.15 -12.56
C LEU A 684 7.43 6.54 -12.50
N VAL A 685 7.53 7.26 -13.62
CA VAL A 685 8.04 8.64 -13.65
C VAL A 685 7.17 9.57 -12.80
N VAL A 686 5.84 9.45 -12.89
CA VAL A 686 4.93 10.22 -12.02
C VAL A 686 5.19 9.92 -10.54
N ALA A 687 5.35 8.65 -10.16
CA ALA A 687 5.58 8.28 -8.77
C ALA A 687 6.95 8.76 -8.25
N LEU A 688 8.01 8.60 -9.04
CA LEU A 688 9.38 9.01 -8.71
C LEU A 688 9.50 10.52 -8.48
N ILE A 689 8.88 11.33 -9.34
CA ILE A 689 8.96 12.80 -9.26
C ILE A 689 7.87 13.36 -8.34
N GLY A 690 6.65 12.89 -8.53
CA GLY A 690 5.48 13.42 -7.86
C GLY A 690 5.51 13.18 -6.36
N ALA A 691 5.87 11.98 -5.91
CA ALA A 691 5.70 11.62 -4.51
C ALA A 691 6.63 12.42 -3.57
N PRO A 692 7.94 12.59 -3.86
CA PRO A 692 8.80 13.49 -3.08
C PRO A 692 8.31 14.94 -3.10
N TYR A 693 7.86 15.43 -4.27
CA TYR A 693 7.38 16.81 -4.43
C TYR A 693 6.11 17.08 -3.61
N PHE A 694 5.14 16.16 -3.63
CA PHE A 694 3.92 16.28 -2.85
C PHE A 694 4.20 16.34 -1.35
N VAL A 695 5.10 15.48 -0.86
CA VAL A 695 5.46 15.50 0.56
C VAL A 695 6.20 16.78 0.91
N TYR A 696 7.09 17.26 0.05
CA TYR A 696 7.75 18.56 0.23
C TYR A 696 6.74 19.71 0.34
N LEU A 697 5.71 19.74 -0.53
CA LEU A 697 4.65 20.74 -0.45
C LEU A 697 3.85 20.64 0.85
N LEU A 698 3.52 19.43 1.30
CA LEU A 698 2.82 19.19 2.56
C LEU A 698 3.66 19.64 3.77
N ALA A 699 4.97 19.40 3.73
CA ALA A 699 5.91 19.84 4.77
C ALA A 699 6.03 21.37 4.84
N ARG A 700 5.79 22.06 3.71
CA ARG A 700 5.88 23.52 3.56
C ARG A 700 4.55 24.24 3.78
N SER A 701 3.40 23.57 3.68
CA SER A 701 2.07 24.13 3.96
C SER A 701 1.80 24.36 5.46
N ARG A 702 2.85 24.71 6.21
CA ARG A 702 2.83 25.09 7.63
C ARG A 702 1.87 26.27 7.78
N ALA A 703 0.70 26.00 8.34
CA ALA A 703 -0.23 27.00 8.86
C ALA A 703 -0.76 26.47 10.19
#